data_AF-A0A1R0WE44-F1
#
_entry.id   AF-A0A1R0WE44-F1
#
_cell.length_a   1.000
_cell.length_b   1.000
_cell.length_c   1.000
_cell.angle_alpha   90.00
_cell.angle_beta   90.00
_cell.angle_gamma   90.00
#
_symmetry.space_group_name_H-M   'P 1'
#
loop_
_entity.id
_entity.type
_entity.pdbx_description
1 polymer ?
#
loop_
_entity_poly.entity_id
_entity_poly.type
_entity_poly.pdbx_seq_one_letter_code
_entity_poly.pdbx_strand_id
1 'polypeptide(L)'
;MNHTSVNRGLMMSWAFDEGTGTSTIENVAQVRNEIQYVFNQAEFNEPQEPQWREGVMGSGLLFDGYSTYIAHTVHEGNKNMKQAYRDALSIGVWVAPRFYGWGSEGKLSAIVNNHDFDRKQGYLLGMFRHGSWSFQVGLEGGAWKEVWSPDGFELPKNEWSYVNAVFDGVRGEMKLYLNGSEIASADLPRGSRLADASDTELLIGKNNHSSLLADMFSLHMFSGILDELKIYNRALSPEEVVTSYRYVLDSAYQGSHPRLSYDEIKLDRTPLLTDRHRPQYHVSPAAHWMNEPHAPIYFDGHYHLFYQHNPLGPFFHQIHWGHWISKDLVHWRDLPVALAPEKDQLAPDGIWSGSATYDADGLPVLFFTAGNDSASPNQSVALARSTYSLDKNPDLVQWVKHPEPLIVQKKGMGAFGDFRDPFVWKDDGEWFALVGSGIEGEGGAALAFSSQDMMNWTYKGPLFKADIIKYPYLGPIWELPVLLPLGSDKQGKHKHLLLVSPVGQGADVEVFYWIGQLDKQNLSFIPDQEEPQLIDVGDFHFTGPSGMVDPKTGRNIIFTIAQGDRTSEMEYKSGWAHNGGLPISVYLRDDGRLGIEPIQELQSLRGNKLLSLHDKLLTETNELLQDVQGDMLEIQMEVESLSAKQLGVKVRRTPDGEEETLLFYDMNDSMFSVDRTKTSLHPGEKCRGIQGGKLELSEENLRLHIYIDRSMVEAYANGLKSLTTRVYPSRKDALGLEIWGDGDLLVKSLDIWEMQSIW
;
A
#
# COMPACT_ATOMS: atom_id res chain seq x y z
N MET A 1 -30.65 11.09 -35.56
CA MET A 1 -31.41 12.20 -34.95
C MET A 1 -30.48 13.39 -34.81
N ASN A 2 -30.95 14.64 -34.95
CA ASN A 2 -30.10 15.83 -34.76
C ASN A 2 -29.68 15.94 -33.29
N HIS A 3 -28.41 16.31 -33.02
CA HIS A 3 -27.84 16.54 -31.68
C HIS A 3 -28.69 17.47 -30.79
N THR A 4 -29.52 18.32 -31.39
CA THR A 4 -30.48 19.20 -30.68
C THR A 4 -31.59 18.46 -29.93
N SER A 5 -31.92 17.19 -30.25
CA SER A 5 -32.93 16.43 -29.50
C SER A 5 -32.39 15.87 -28.18
N VAL A 6 -31.09 15.54 -28.11
CA VAL A 6 -30.45 14.90 -26.94
C VAL A 6 -30.34 15.87 -25.76
N ASN A 7 -30.10 17.16 -26.03
CA ASN A 7 -29.98 18.19 -24.98
C ASN A 7 -31.33 18.65 -24.38
N ARG A 8 -32.46 18.18 -24.92
CA ARG A 8 -33.77 18.51 -24.35
C ARG A 8 -33.87 17.97 -22.93
N GLY A 9 -34.33 18.77 -21.98
CA GLY A 9 -34.50 18.34 -20.59
C GLY A 9 -33.19 18.07 -19.82
N LEU A 10 -32.03 18.47 -20.37
CA LEU A 10 -30.77 18.46 -19.64
C LEU A 10 -30.86 19.44 -18.46
N MET A 11 -30.62 18.94 -17.25
CA MET A 11 -30.65 19.73 -16.01
C MET A 11 -29.27 20.21 -15.62
N MET A 12 -28.31 19.29 -15.64
CA MET A 12 -26.94 19.54 -15.20
C MET A 12 -25.98 18.76 -16.08
N SER A 13 -24.79 19.32 -16.32
CA SER A 13 -23.73 18.61 -17.03
C SER A 13 -22.34 19.06 -16.60
N TRP A 14 -21.42 18.11 -16.46
CA TRP A 14 -19.99 18.36 -16.29
C TRP A 14 -19.24 17.65 -17.41
N ALA A 15 -18.51 18.43 -18.19
CA ALA A 15 -17.67 17.91 -19.28
C ALA A 15 -16.24 17.62 -18.82
N PHE A 16 -15.79 18.18 -17.69
CA PHE A 16 -14.42 17.99 -17.18
C PHE A 16 -13.28 18.42 -18.14
N ASP A 17 -13.62 19.29 -19.09
CA ASP A 17 -12.71 19.83 -20.12
C ASP A 17 -11.77 20.94 -19.61
N GLU A 18 -11.79 21.29 -18.32
CA GLU A 18 -10.91 22.32 -17.77
C GLU A 18 -9.43 21.93 -17.85
N GLY A 19 -9.10 20.64 -17.67
CA GLY A 19 -7.76 20.07 -17.81
C GLY A 19 -6.72 20.52 -16.79
N THR A 20 -7.05 21.52 -15.96
CA THR A 20 -6.17 22.13 -14.94
C THR A 20 -7.03 22.82 -13.87
N GLY A 21 -6.41 23.17 -12.74
CA GLY A 21 -7.02 23.94 -11.66
C GLY A 21 -7.81 23.10 -10.65
N THR A 22 -8.36 23.78 -9.65
CA THR A 22 -9.03 23.15 -8.48
C THR A 22 -10.56 23.23 -8.55
N SER A 23 -11.13 23.48 -9.73
CA SER A 23 -12.58 23.65 -9.90
C SER A 23 -13.05 23.17 -11.26
N THR A 24 -14.31 22.77 -11.34
CA THR A 24 -15.01 22.44 -12.59
C THR A 24 -16.30 23.24 -12.73
N ILE A 25 -16.87 23.29 -13.94
CA ILE A 25 -18.08 24.05 -14.28
C ILE A 25 -19.24 23.10 -14.53
N GLU A 26 -20.36 23.36 -13.85
CA GLU A 26 -21.66 22.84 -14.25
C GLU A 26 -22.16 23.65 -15.47
N ASN A 27 -22.25 23.01 -16.63
CA ASN A 27 -22.37 23.65 -17.94
C ASN A 27 -23.77 24.22 -18.24
N VAL A 28 -24.83 23.82 -17.54
CA VAL A 28 -26.20 24.30 -17.83
C VAL A 28 -26.46 25.65 -17.16
N ALA A 29 -26.19 25.76 -15.85
CA ALA A 29 -26.34 26.97 -15.07
C ALA A 29 -25.04 27.80 -14.99
N GLN A 30 -23.93 27.30 -15.53
CA GLN A 30 -22.61 27.94 -15.53
C GLN A 30 -22.10 28.21 -14.10
N VAL A 31 -22.33 27.24 -13.21
CA VAL A 31 -21.93 27.32 -11.80
C VAL A 31 -20.56 26.68 -11.65
N ARG A 32 -19.62 27.44 -11.07
CA ARG A 32 -18.29 26.93 -10.70
C ARG A 32 -18.40 26.12 -9.41
N ASN A 33 -17.93 24.87 -9.43
CA ASN A 33 -17.83 24.00 -8.27
C ASN A 33 -16.35 23.76 -7.93
N GLU A 34 -15.99 23.95 -6.65
CA GLU A 34 -14.65 23.58 -6.19
C GLU A 34 -14.53 22.06 -6.11
N ILE A 35 -13.41 21.54 -6.62
CA ILE A 35 -13.05 20.13 -6.49
C ILE A 35 -12.39 19.98 -5.13
N GLN A 36 -12.98 19.18 -4.26
CA GLN A 36 -12.35 18.79 -3.00
C GLN A 36 -11.24 17.80 -3.31
N TYR A 37 -10.05 18.04 -2.78
CA TYR A 37 -8.87 17.19 -2.95
C TYR A 37 -7.89 17.54 -1.83
N VAL A 38 -7.27 16.54 -1.21
CA VAL A 38 -6.51 16.76 0.01
C VAL A 38 -5.32 17.73 -0.19
N PHE A 39 -4.72 17.75 -1.38
CA PHE A 39 -3.53 18.56 -1.63
C PHE A 39 -3.82 19.96 -2.17
N ASN A 40 -5.09 20.34 -2.35
CA ASN A 40 -5.44 21.75 -2.61
C ASN A 40 -4.92 22.66 -1.49
N GLN A 41 -4.86 22.15 -0.26
CA GLN A 41 -4.29 22.80 0.91
C GLN A 41 -3.32 21.82 1.61
N ALA A 42 -2.30 21.37 0.89
CA ALA A 42 -1.33 20.39 1.39
C ALA A 42 -0.61 20.87 2.65
N GLU A 43 -0.50 20.00 3.67
CA GLU A 43 0.21 20.30 4.93
C GLU A 43 1.72 20.02 4.82
N PHE A 44 2.07 18.87 4.23
CA PHE A 44 3.46 18.38 4.17
C PHE A 44 4.18 18.71 2.86
N ASN A 45 3.46 19.29 1.89
CA ASN A 45 3.97 19.60 0.57
C ASN A 45 3.45 20.97 0.09
N GLU A 46 3.98 21.47 -1.02
CA GLU A 46 3.39 22.58 -1.75
C GLU A 46 2.02 22.17 -2.33
N PRO A 47 1.03 23.08 -2.38
CA PRO A 47 -0.29 22.79 -2.91
C PRO A 47 -0.24 22.16 -4.31
N GLN A 48 -1.08 21.15 -4.54
CA GLN A 48 -1.18 20.42 -5.80
C GLN A 48 -2.62 20.48 -6.31
N GLU A 49 -2.77 20.58 -7.63
CA GLU A 49 -4.07 20.48 -8.28
C GLU A 49 -4.54 19.02 -8.30
N PRO A 50 -5.87 18.78 -8.32
CA PRO A 50 -6.43 17.48 -8.63
C PRO A 50 -5.86 16.93 -9.94
N GLN A 51 -5.81 15.61 -10.04
CA GLN A 51 -5.21 14.96 -11.20
C GLN A 51 -6.20 14.98 -12.39
N TRP A 52 -5.93 15.86 -13.36
CA TRP A 52 -6.61 15.84 -14.66
C TRP A 52 -5.96 14.81 -15.60
N ARG A 53 -6.76 14.19 -16.46
CA ARG A 53 -6.35 13.14 -17.40
C ARG A 53 -6.97 13.37 -18.76
N GLU A 54 -6.48 12.64 -19.75
CA GLU A 54 -7.17 12.56 -21.03
C GLU A 54 -8.55 11.95 -20.81
N GLY A 55 -9.59 12.71 -21.19
CA GLY A 55 -10.98 12.27 -21.11
C GLY A 55 -11.33 11.31 -22.24
N VAL A 56 -12.53 10.75 -22.19
CA VAL A 56 -13.13 10.13 -23.38
C VAL A 56 -13.40 11.19 -24.46
N MET A 57 -13.60 12.44 -24.06
CA MET A 57 -13.50 13.61 -24.92
C MET A 57 -12.71 14.69 -24.18
N GLY A 58 -11.75 15.32 -24.84
CA GLY A 58 -10.99 16.41 -24.22
C GLY A 58 -10.27 15.97 -22.94
N SER A 59 -10.72 16.47 -21.79
CA SER A 59 -10.13 16.17 -20.48
C SER A 59 -11.13 15.45 -19.56
N GLY A 60 -10.62 14.65 -18.62
CA GLY A 60 -11.38 13.99 -17.57
C GLY A 60 -10.76 14.25 -16.20
N LEU A 61 -11.56 14.06 -15.15
CA LEU A 61 -11.10 14.21 -13.76
C LEU A 61 -10.84 12.85 -13.13
N LEU A 62 -9.63 12.65 -12.59
CA LEU A 62 -9.28 11.44 -11.84
C LEU A 62 -9.69 11.58 -10.38
N PHE A 63 -10.50 10.64 -9.91
CA PHE A 63 -10.88 10.48 -8.52
C PHE A 63 -9.97 9.45 -7.86
N ASP A 64 -9.27 9.85 -6.80
CA ASP A 64 -8.26 9.03 -6.10
C ASP A 64 -8.85 7.86 -5.30
N GLY A 65 -10.14 7.90 -4.96
CA GLY A 65 -10.82 6.90 -4.15
C GLY A 65 -10.92 7.23 -2.66
N TYR A 66 -10.45 8.40 -2.20
CA TYR A 66 -10.54 8.77 -0.77
C TYR A 66 -10.65 10.27 -0.45
N SER A 67 -10.23 11.16 -1.34
CA SER A 67 -10.21 12.61 -1.08
C SER A 67 -10.80 13.46 -2.19
N THR A 68 -10.79 12.96 -3.43
CA THR A 68 -11.28 13.72 -4.58
C THR A 68 -12.80 13.61 -4.70
N TYR A 69 -13.53 14.72 -4.62
CA TYR A 69 -14.98 14.77 -4.90
C TYR A 69 -15.46 16.19 -5.23
N ILE A 70 -16.67 16.31 -5.78
CA ILE A 70 -17.31 17.60 -6.06
C ILE A 70 -18.63 17.67 -5.30
N ALA A 71 -18.90 18.82 -4.69
CA ALA A 71 -20.21 19.16 -4.11
C ALA A 71 -20.86 20.28 -4.92
N HIS A 72 -22.11 20.06 -5.32
CA HIS A 72 -22.92 21.02 -6.05
C HIS A 72 -24.23 21.29 -5.29
N THR A 73 -24.43 22.55 -4.92
CA THR A 73 -25.65 23.01 -4.25
C THR A 73 -26.79 23.13 -5.27
N VAL A 74 -27.76 22.21 -5.19
CA VAL A 74 -28.90 22.17 -6.13
C VAL A 74 -29.90 23.32 -5.87
N HIS A 75 -29.98 23.83 -4.63
CA HIS A 75 -30.89 24.92 -4.25
C HIS A 75 -30.32 25.85 -3.17
N GLU A 76 -30.16 27.14 -3.49
CA GLU A 76 -29.91 28.17 -2.47
C GLU A 76 -31.22 28.47 -1.70
N GLY A 77 -31.32 27.98 -0.47
CA GLY A 77 -32.10 28.59 0.60
C GLY A 77 -33.61 28.78 0.38
N ASN A 78 -34.40 27.73 0.57
CA ASN A 78 -35.73 27.90 1.19
C ASN A 78 -36.20 26.63 1.92
N LYS A 79 -35.92 26.55 3.23
CA LYS A 79 -36.30 25.43 4.13
C LYS A 79 -37.83 25.22 4.27
N ASN A 80 -38.64 26.01 3.57
CA ASN A 80 -40.11 25.98 3.60
C ASN A 80 -40.73 25.43 2.29
N MET A 81 -39.96 24.85 1.36
CA MET A 81 -40.54 24.22 0.18
C MET A 81 -41.25 22.90 0.53
N LYS A 82 -42.45 22.71 -0.03
CA LYS A 82 -43.13 21.40 -0.02
C LYS A 82 -42.26 20.38 -0.75
N GLN A 83 -42.29 19.13 -0.29
CA GLN A 83 -41.64 17.99 -0.95
C GLN A 83 -41.85 18.05 -2.47
N ALA A 84 -40.75 18.13 -3.22
CA ALA A 84 -40.78 18.09 -4.67
C ALA A 84 -40.75 16.63 -5.16
N TYR A 85 -41.41 16.41 -6.30
CA TYR A 85 -41.51 15.09 -6.92
C TYR A 85 -41.24 15.19 -8.41
N ARG A 86 -40.62 14.15 -8.98
CA ARG A 86 -40.33 14.05 -10.41
C ARG A 86 -40.89 12.78 -11.00
N ASP A 87 -41.47 12.90 -12.18
CA ASP A 87 -42.04 11.76 -12.89
C ASP A 87 -40.98 10.98 -13.70
N ALA A 88 -39.81 11.58 -13.93
CA ALA A 88 -38.72 10.95 -14.68
C ALA A 88 -37.33 11.57 -14.35
N LEU A 89 -36.28 10.77 -14.54
CA LEU A 89 -34.87 11.16 -14.38
C LEU A 89 -34.01 10.28 -15.29
N SER A 90 -32.98 10.84 -15.92
CA SER A 90 -31.92 10.02 -16.54
C SER A 90 -30.54 10.56 -16.19
N ILE A 91 -29.56 9.67 -16.01
CA ILE A 91 -28.17 10.00 -15.72
C ILE A 91 -27.30 9.24 -16.71
N GLY A 92 -26.44 9.93 -17.45
CA GLY A 92 -25.45 9.32 -18.33
C GLY A 92 -24.07 9.86 -18.03
N VAL A 93 -23.05 9.00 -18.00
CA VAL A 93 -21.67 9.37 -17.70
C VAL A 93 -20.70 8.33 -18.25
N TRP A 94 -19.52 8.77 -18.68
CA TRP A 94 -18.40 7.91 -19.00
C TRP A 94 -17.54 7.69 -17.76
N VAL A 95 -17.25 6.44 -17.46
CA VAL A 95 -16.46 6.05 -16.28
C VAL A 95 -15.34 5.11 -16.71
N ALA A 96 -14.17 5.29 -16.13
CA ALA A 96 -13.08 4.32 -16.19
C ALA A 96 -12.64 4.01 -14.75
N PRO A 97 -13.19 2.96 -14.12
CA PRO A 97 -12.83 2.59 -12.76
C PRO A 97 -11.38 2.07 -12.68
N ARG A 98 -10.65 2.42 -11.63
CA ARG A 98 -9.35 1.79 -11.32
C ARG A 98 -9.52 0.62 -10.37
N PHE A 99 -10.36 0.80 -9.35
CA PHE A 99 -10.54 -0.12 -8.25
C PHE A 99 -11.99 -0.12 -7.77
N TYR A 100 -12.40 -1.22 -7.15
CA TYR A 100 -13.73 -1.38 -6.58
C TYR A 100 -13.63 -1.31 -5.06
N GLY A 101 -14.54 -0.57 -4.43
CA GLY A 101 -14.69 -0.60 -2.98
C GLY A 101 -15.12 -1.98 -2.46
N TRP A 102 -14.84 -2.23 -1.19
CA TRP A 102 -15.25 -3.44 -0.47
C TRP A 102 -16.77 -3.67 -0.46
N GLY A 103 -17.54 -2.59 -0.50
CA GLY A 103 -18.98 -2.63 -0.28
C GLY A 103 -19.38 -2.68 1.20
N SER A 104 -18.59 -2.06 2.08
CA SER A 104 -18.89 -1.98 3.53
C SER A 104 -20.33 -1.51 3.78
N GLU A 105 -21.05 -2.19 4.69
CA GLU A 105 -22.47 -1.93 4.99
C GLU A 105 -23.42 -2.00 3.77
N GLY A 106 -23.00 -2.63 2.66
CA GLY A 106 -23.83 -2.73 1.46
C GLY A 106 -23.99 -1.42 0.68
N LYS A 107 -23.14 -0.41 0.94
CA LYS A 107 -23.22 0.90 0.30
C LYS A 107 -22.40 0.96 -0.99
N LEU A 108 -22.85 1.77 -1.95
CA LEU A 108 -22.17 2.00 -3.22
C LEU A 108 -21.09 3.07 -3.09
N SER A 109 -19.93 2.83 -3.72
CA SER A 109 -19.01 3.90 -4.15
C SER A 109 -19.71 4.78 -5.18
N ALA A 110 -20.12 5.98 -4.76
CA ALA A 110 -21.00 6.82 -5.58
C ALA A 110 -20.25 7.42 -6.77
N ILE A 111 -20.80 7.25 -7.98
CA ILE A 111 -20.42 8.04 -9.15
C ILE A 111 -21.07 9.41 -9.03
N VAL A 112 -22.39 9.43 -8.78
CA VAL A 112 -23.14 10.66 -8.47
C VAL A 112 -24.34 10.33 -7.58
N ASN A 113 -24.60 11.19 -6.60
CA ASN A 113 -25.80 11.08 -5.78
C ASN A 113 -26.38 12.42 -5.33
N ASN A 114 -27.68 12.42 -5.08
CA ASN A 114 -28.39 13.44 -4.32
C ASN A 114 -29.53 12.72 -3.60
N HIS A 115 -29.26 12.21 -2.40
CA HIS A 115 -30.21 11.34 -1.69
C HIS A 115 -30.21 11.52 -0.17
N ASP A 116 -31.34 11.21 0.46
CA ASP A 116 -31.45 11.01 1.91
C ASP A 116 -32.03 9.60 2.08
N PHE A 117 -31.18 8.65 2.45
CA PHE A 117 -31.58 7.24 2.55
C PHE A 117 -32.60 7.01 3.67
N ASP A 118 -32.52 7.77 4.77
CA ASP A 118 -33.40 7.59 5.93
C ASP A 118 -34.81 8.09 5.62
N ARG A 119 -34.91 9.21 4.90
CA ARG A 119 -36.19 9.74 4.40
C ARG A 119 -36.67 9.06 3.12
N LYS A 120 -35.85 8.19 2.53
CA LYS A 120 -36.13 7.47 1.28
C LYS A 120 -36.40 8.45 0.13
N GLN A 121 -35.49 9.41 -0.03
CA GLN A 121 -35.56 10.48 -1.03
C GLN A 121 -34.32 10.49 -1.91
N GLY A 122 -34.49 10.96 -3.15
CA GLY A 122 -33.43 11.26 -4.08
C GLY A 122 -32.99 10.07 -4.91
N TYR A 123 -31.73 10.11 -5.37
CA TYR A 123 -31.16 9.09 -6.24
C TYR A 123 -29.65 8.91 -6.02
N LEU A 124 -29.18 7.72 -6.37
CA LEU A 124 -27.78 7.30 -6.28
C LEU A 124 -27.46 6.41 -7.47
N LEU A 125 -26.42 6.77 -8.23
CA LEU A 125 -25.77 5.91 -9.22
C LEU A 125 -24.36 5.62 -8.71
N GLY A 126 -24.00 4.35 -8.56
CA GLY A 126 -22.71 3.99 -8.01
C GLY A 126 -22.29 2.56 -8.27
N MET A 127 -21.03 2.31 -7.96
CA MET A 127 -20.39 1.01 -8.07
C MET A 127 -20.36 0.29 -6.74
N PHE A 128 -20.33 -1.02 -6.80
CA PHE A 128 -20.18 -1.91 -5.66
C PHE A 128 -18.99 -2.83 -5.87
N ARG A 129 -18.80 -3.78 -4.95
CA ARG A 129 -17.66 -4.71 -5.02
C ARG A 129 -17.65 -5.46 -6.35
N HIS A 130 -16.43 -5.74 -6.81
CA HIS A 130 -16.15 -6.53 -8.01
C HIS A 130 -16.74 -5.97 -9.31
N GLY A 131 -17.00 -4.66 -9.39
CA GLY A 131 -17.47 -3.99 -10.60
C GLY A 131 -18.98 -4.06 -10.85
N SER A 132 -19.73 -4.77 -9.99
CA SER A 132 -21.19 -4.64 -9.99
C SER A 132 -21.61 -3.20 -9.70
N TRP A 133 -22.76 -2.77 -10.21
CA TRP A 133 -23.19 -1.38 -10.07
C TRP A 133 -24.70 -1.27 -10.05
N SER A 134 -25.22 -0.17 -9.51
CA SER A 134 -26.64 0.00 -9.26
C SER A 134 -27.10 1.44 -9.42
N PHE A 135 -28.36 1.56 -9.82
CA PHE A 135 -29.12 2.80 -9.75
C PHE A 135 -30.27 2.65 -8.75
N GLN A 136 -30.33 3.58 -7.80
CA GLN A 136 -31.25 3.54 -6.68
C GLN A 136 -32.02 4.87 -6.57
N VAL A 137 -33.30 4.80 -6.23
CA VAL A 137 -34.19 5.96 -6.11
C VAL A 137 -35.12 5.85 -4.91
N GLY A 138 -35.38 6.99 -4.27
CA GLY A 138 -36.43 7.18 -3.28
C GLY A 138 -37.74 7.62 -3.93
N LEU A 139 -38.84 6.95 -3.61
CA LEU A 139 -40.15 7.21 -4.19
C LEU A 139 -41.06 8.01 -3.23
N GLU A 140 -42.02 8.71 -3.82
CA GLU A 140 -43.19 9.19 -3.10
C GLU A 140 -43.84 8.05 -2.29
N GLY A 141 -44.13 8.31 -1.02
CA GLY A 141 -44.66 7.30 -0.09
C GLY A 141 -43.58 6.53 0.67
N GLY A 142 -42.29 6.83 0.48
CA GLY A 142 -41.20 6.36 1.33
C GLY A 142 -40.63 4.98 0.97
N ALA A 143 -40.73 4.57 -0.29
CA ALA A 143 -40.10 3.33 -0.78
C ALA A 143 -38.72 3.61 -1.37
N TRP A 144 -37.74 2.72 -1.11
CA TRP A 144 -36.46 2.70 -1.81
C TRP A 144 -36.48 1.62 -2.89
N LYS A 145 -36.06 1.97 -4.10
CA LYS A 145 -36.06 1.07 -5.26
C LYS A 145 -34.69 1.04 -5.90
N GLU A 146 -34.30 -0.13 -6.37
CA GLU A 146 -32.98 -0.41 -6.88
C GLU A 146 -33.09 -1.23 -8.16
N VAL A 147 -32.20 -0.97 -9.11
CA VAL A 147 -31.90 -1.86 -10.22
C VAL A 147 -30.40 -2.11 -10.21
N TRP A 148 -30.00 -3.37 -10.36
CA TRP A 148 -28.61 -3.81 -10.32
C TRP A 148 -28.18 -4.32 -11.69
N SER A 149 -26.91 -4.12 -12.04
CA SER A 149 -26.33 -4.79 -13.20
C SER A 149 -26.35 -6.31 -13.00
N PRO A 150 -26.71 -7.09 -14.05
CA PRO A 150 -26.64 -8.54 -13.96
C PRO A 150 -25.18 -9.03 -14.06
N ASP A 151 -24.96 -10.27 -13.65
CA ASP A 151 -23.68 -10.95 -13.81
C ASP A 151 -23.23 -10.93 -15.28
N GLY A 152 -21.95 -10.62 -15.52
CA GLY A 152 -21.37 -10.45 -16.86
C GLY A 152 -21.44 -9.03 -17.41
N PHE A 153 -22.01 -8.08 -16.65
CA PHE A 153 -22.08 -6.65 -16.99
C PHE A 153 -21.44 -5.77 -15.89
N GLU A 154 -20.44 -6.32 -15.21
CA GLU A 154 -19.56 -5.58 -14.32
C GLU A 154 -18.77 -4.52 -15.10
N LEU A 155 -18.47 -3.38 -14.47
CA LEU A 155 -17.64 -2.33 -15.06
C LEU A 155 -16.17 -2.74 -14.99
N PRO A 156 -15.47 -2.93 -16.12
CA PRO A 156 -14.07 -3.35 -16.12
C PRO A 156 -13.14 -2.29 -15.50
N LYS A 157 -12.05 -2.74 -14.89
CA LYS A 157 -10.98 -1.85 -14.42
C LYS A 157 -10.15 -1.34 -15.60
N ASN A 158 -9.70 -0.09 -15.54
CA ASN A 158 -8.82 0.56 -16.51
C ASN A 158 -9.39 0.58 -17.94
N GLU A 159 -10.71 0.56 -18.08
CA GLU A 159 -11.41 0.57 -19.35
C GLU A 159 -12.59 1.54 -19.28
N TRP A 160 -12.81 2.30 -20.37
CA TRP A 160 -13.94 3.20 -20.47
C TRP A 160 -15.26 2.43 -20.57
N SER A 161 -16.30 2.93 -19.90
CA SER A 161 -17.66 2.42 -20.00
C SER A 161 -18.63 3.59 -19.98
N TYR A 162 -19.58 3.60 -20.91
CA TYR A 162 -20.70 4.54 -20.85
C TYR A 162 -21.85 3.92 -20.07
N VAL A 163 -22.10 4.43 -18.87
CA VAL A 163 -23.23 4.00 -18.04
C VAL A 163 -24.37 4.99 -18.19
N ASN A 164 -25.60 4.47 -18.34
CA ASN A 164 -26.79 5.29 -18.33
C ASN A 164 -27.89 4.64 -17.49
N ALA A 165 -28.50 5.41 -16.60
CA ALA A 165 -29.59 4.98 -15.75
C ALA A 165 -30.83 5.83 -16.01
N VAL A 166 -31.99 5.19 -16.12
CA VAL A 166 -33.27 5.83 -16.44
C VAL A 166 -34.32 5.44 -15.41
N PHE A 167 -35.02 6.45 -14.87
CA PHE A 167 -36.27 6.31 -14.12
C PHE A 167 -37.41 6.90 -14.97
N ASP A 168 -38.40 6.06 -15.32
CA ASP A 168 -39.65 6.48 -15.97
C ASP A 168 -40.82 6.08 -15.08
N GLY A 169 -41.21 7.01 -14.20
CA GLY A 169 -42.34 6.84 -13.30
C GLY A 169 -43.68 6.75 -14.00
N VAL A 170 -43.85 7.40 -15.16
CA VAL A 170 -45.09 7.41 -15.95
C VAL A 170 -45.38 6.02 -16.54
N ARG A 171 -44.33 5.33 -16.99
CA ARG A 171 -44.40 3.93 -17.44
C ARG A 171 -44.30 2.93 -16.30
N GLY A 172 -43.65 3.31 -15.21
CA GLY A 172 -43.42 2.46 -14.06
C GLY A 172 -42.22 1.54 -14.26
N GLU A 173 -41.09 2.07 -14.72
CA GLU A 173 -39.88 1.30 -14.97
C GLU A 173 -38.60 2.06 -14.57
N MET A 174 -37.59 1.30 -14.12
CA MET A 174 -36.20 1.74 -14.00
C MET A 174 -35.34 0.89 -14.93
N LYS A 175 -34.34 1.48 -15.57
CA LYS A 175 -33.47 0.79 -16.53
C LYS A 175 -32.01 1.16 -16.37
N LEU A 176 -31.14 0.20 -16.68
CA LEU A 176 -29.70 0.38 -16.83
C LEU A 176 -29.29 0.09 -18.27
N TYR A 177 -28.40 0.93 -18.78
CA TYR A 177 -27.74 0.73 -20.06
C TYR A 177 -26.23 0.78 -19.87
N LEU A 178 -25.52 -0.13 -20.56
CA LEU A 178 -24.07 -0.15 -20.67
C LEU A 178 -23.68 -0.07 -22.14
N ASN A 179 -22.85 0.90 -22.49
CA ASN A 179 -22.35 1.10 -23.86
C ASN A 179 -23.49 1.16 -24.89
N GLY A 180 -24.57 1.86 -24.53
CA GLY A 180 -25.76 2.05 -25.36
C GLY A 180 -26.77 0.89 -25.36
N SER A 181 -26.45 -0.25 -24.74
CA SER A 181 -27.34 -1.43 -24.71
C SER A 181 -28.07 -1.52 -23.38
N GLU A 182 -29.39 -1.80 -23.39
CA GLU A 182 -30.15 -2.08 -22.16
C GLU A 182 -29.67 -3.41 -21.55
N ILE A 183 -29.30 -3.39 -20.28
CA ILE A 183 -28.77 -4.57 -19.57
C ILE A 183 -29.68 -5.04 -18.42
N ALA A 184 -30.49 -4.15 -17.85
CA ALA A 184 -31.39 -4.47 -16.76
C ALA A 184 -32.59 -3.54 -16.71
N SER A 185 -33.70 -4.05 -16.18
CA SER A 185 -34.92 -3.30 -15.90
C SER A 185 -35.55 -3.75 -14.58
N ALA A 186 -36.18 -2.82 -13.87
CA ALA A 186 -36.98 -3.10 -12.68
C ALA A 186 -38.36 -2.44 -12.78
N ASP A 187 -39.41 -3.19 -12.44
CA ASP A 187 -40.78 -2.70 -12.48
C ASP A 187 -41.12 -1.82 -11.26
N LEU A 188 -41.89 -0.77 -11.52
CA LEU A 188 -42.45 0.14 -10.53
C LEU A 188 -43.97 0.25 -10.72
N PRO A 189 -44.72 0.65 -9.68
CA PRO A 189 -46.11 1.07 -9.88
C PRO A 189 -46.20 2.18 -10.93
N ARG A 190 -47.07 2.02 -11.92
CA ARG A 190 -47.26 3.03 -12.96
C ARG A 190 -47.75 4.35 -12.34
N GLY A 191 -47.13 5.46 -12.73
CA GLY A 191 -47.35 6.77 -12.12
C GLY A 191 -46.53 7.01 -10.84
N SER A 192 -45.52 6.17 -10.56
CA SER A 192 -44.57 6.42 -9.47
C SER A 192 -43.87 7.76 -9.67
N ARG A 193 -43.54 8.43 -8.57
CA ARG A 193 -42.76 9.68 -8.60
C ARG A 193 -41.55 9.57 -7.70
N LEU A 194 -40.41 10.03 -8.19
CA LEU A 194 -39.19 10.16 -7.39
C LEU A 194 -39.39 11.32 -6.41
N ALA A 195 -39.08 11.12 -5.14
CA ALA A 195 -39.13 12.17 -4.12
C ALA A 195 -37.78 12.88 -4.06
N ASP A 196 -37.70 14.17 -4.37
CA ASP A 196 -36.42 14.91 -4.40
C ASP A 196 -35.81 15.06 -2.99
N ALA A 197 -34.48 14.93 -2.87
CA ALA A 197 -33.73 15.20 -1.65
C ALA A 197 -33.23 16.65 -1.61
N SER A 198 -34.16 17.62 -1.60
CA SER A 198 -33.88 19.04 -1.85
C SER A 198 -33.01 19.75 -0.80
N ASP A 199 -32.81 19.15 0.38
CA ASP A 199 -31.96 19.64 1.46
C ASP A 199 -30.59 18.95 1.51
N THR A 200 -30.28 18.11 0.51
CA THR A 200 -28.97 17.47 0.35
C THR A 200 -28.24 18.06 -0.85
N GLU A 201 -26.91 18.13 -0.76
CA GLU A 201 -26.07 18.50 -1.91
C GLU A 201 -26.02 17.36 -2.93
N LEU A 202 -25.77 17.70 -4.19
CA LEU A 202 -25.38 16.71 -5.18
C LEU A 202 -23.88 16.48 -5.03
N LEU A 203 -23.48 15.22 -4.80
CA LEU A 203 -22.08 14.84 -4.74
C LEU A 203 -21.71 14.00 -5.97
N ILE A 204 -20.53 14.27 -6.52
CA ILE A 204 -19.89 13.47 -7.57
C ILE A 204 -18.64 12.82 -6.97
N GLY A 205 -18.51 11.50 -7.09
CA GLY A 205 -17.36 10.73 -6.60
C GLY A 205 -17.36 10.38 -5.10
N LYS A 206 -18.36 10.81 -4.33
CA LYS A 206 -18.47 10.55 -2.88
C LYS A 206 -19.90 10.21 -2.47
N ASN A 207 -20.06 9.14 -1.69
CA ASN A 207 -21.34 8.83 -1.07
C ASN A 207 -21.65 9.83 0.07
N ASN A 208 -22.81 10.48 0.04
CA ASN A 208 -23.18 11.44 1.10
C ASN A 208 -23.61 10.77 2.43
N HIS A 209 -23.76 9.44 2.46
CA HIS A 209 -23.98 8.60 3.65
C HIS A 209 -22.79 7.63 3.87
N SER A 210 -21.57 8.12 3.61
CA SER A 210 -20.33 7.35 3.76
C SER A 210 -20.13 6.78 5.16
N SER A 211 -19.59 5.56 5.26
CA SER A 211 -19.07 5.03 6.52
C SER A 211 -17.71 5.66 6.80
N LEU A 212 -17.39 5.91 8.07
CA LEU A 212 -16.09 6.43 8.47
C LEU A 212 -15.20 5.30 8.99
N LEU A 213 -13.97 5.24 8.49
CA LEU A 213 -12.91 4.39 9.04
C LEU A 213 -11.94 5.27 9.83
N ALA A 214 -11.59 4.82 11.04
CA ALA A 214 -10.72 5.54 11.98
C ALA A 214 -11.15 7.00 12.23
N ASP A 215 -12.47 7.27 12.19
CA ASP A 215 -13.09 8.59 12.32
C ASP A 215 -12.57 9.66 11.31
N MET A 216 -11.84 9.24 10.28
CA MET A 216 -11.17 10.13 9.34
C MET A 216 -11.51 9.82 7.88
N PHE A 217 -11.40 8.56 7.47
CA PHE A 217 -11.51 8.17 6.08
C PHE A 217 -12.97 7.91 5.71
N SER A 218 -13.49 8.67 4.74
CA SER A 218 -14.77 8.34 4.11
C SER A 218 -14.60 7.13 3.19
N LEU A 219 -15.27 6.03 3.51
CA LEU A 219 -15.42 4.91 2.59
C LEU A 219 -16.41 5.29 1.48
N HIS A 220 -16.61 4.41 0.48
CA HIS A 220 -17.63 4.58 -0.57
C HIS A 220 -17.39 5.77 -1.51
N MET A 221 -16.12 6.00 -1.83
CA MET A 221 -15.69 6.96 -2.85
C MET A 221 -15.37 6.25 -4.16
N PHE A 222 -15.56 6.96 -5.28
CA PHE A 222 -15.23 6.45 -6.60
C PHE A 222 -13.71 6.54 -6.83
N SER A 223 -13.11 5.50 -7.41
CA SER A 223 -11.69 5.47 -7.78
C SER A 223 -11.58 5.21 -9.28
N GLY A 224 -11.20 6.21 -10.06
CA GLY A 224 -11.23 6.16 -11.53
C GLY A 224 -11.38 7.53 -12.19
N ILE A 225 -11.49 7.55 -13.51
CA ILE A 225 -11.76 8.78 -14.27
C ILE A 225 -13.26 8.89 -14.52
N LEU A 226 -13.82 10.08 -14.33
CA LEU A 226 -15.15 10.44 -14.82
C LEU A 226 -15.05 11.46 -15.96
N ASP A 227 -15.93 11.31 -16.93
CA ASP A 227 -16.07 12.24 -18.05
C ASP A 227 -17.53 12.33 -18.54
N GLU A 228 -17.92 13.48 -19.10
CA GLU A 228 -19.20 13.70 -19.79
C GLU A 228 -20.45 13.34 -18.95
N LEU A 229 -20.47 13.74 -17.68
CA LEU A 229 -21.63 13.54 -16.79
C LEU A 229 -22.81 14.44 -17.23
N LYS A 230 -23.98 13.84 -17.43
CA LYS A 230 -25.23 14.50 -17.84
C LYS A 230 -26.40 13.97 -17.04
N ILE A 231 -27.19 14.88 -16.46
CA ILE A 231 -28.41 14.58 -15.69
C ILE A 231 -29.61 15.25 -16.36
N TYR A 232 -30.68 14.49 -16.60
CA TYR A 232 -31.87 14.93 -17.32
C TYR A 232 -33.13 14.84 -16.44
N ASN A 233 -34.07 15.79 -16.57
CA ASN A 233 -35.38 15.78 -15.90
C ASN A 233 -36.44 14.95 -16.64
N ARG A 234 -36.01 14.01 -17.48
CA ARG A 234 -36.87 13.19 -18.31
C ARG A 234 -36.28 11.79 -18.46
N ALA A 235 -37.11 10.85 -18.89
CA ALA A 235 -36.67 9.53 -19.31
C ALA A 235 -36.10 9.63 -20.73
N LEU A 236 -34.85 9.22 -20.91
CA LEU A 236 -34.25 9.04 -22.23
C LEU A 236 -34.84 7.77 -22.87
N SER A 237 -35.16 7.86 -24.16
CA SER A 237 -35.48 6.67 -24.95
C SER A 237 -34.24 5.82 -25.23
N PRO A 238 -34.39 4.50 -25.48
CA PRO A 238 -33.27 3.65 -25.87
C PRO A 238 -32.46 4.23 -27.05
N GLU A 239 -33.13 4.82 -28.04
CA GLU A 239 -32.48 5.44 -29.20
C GLU A 239 -31.64 6.66 -28.82
N GLU A 240 -32.07 7.44 -27.83
CA GLU A 240 -31.32 8.59 -27.33
C GLU A 240 -30.09 8.13 -26.53
N VAL A 241 -30.20 7.07 -25.72
CA VAL A 241 -29.06 6.50 -25.00
C VAL A 241 -27.99 5.99 -25.98
N VAL A 242 -28.41 5.26 -27.02
CA VAL A 242 -27.51 4.82 -28.11
C VAL A 242 -26.89 6.01 -28.82
N THR A 243 -27.66 7.07 -29.06
CA THR A 243 -27.16 8.28 -29.73
C THR A 243 -26.09 8.98 -28.90
N SER A 244 -26.27 9.09 -27.57
CA SER A 244 -25.27 9.68 -26.67
C SER A 244 -23.96 8.88 -26.65
N TYR A 245 -24.06 7.55 -26.62
CA TYR A 245 -22.89 6.67 -26.69
C TYR A 245 -22.15 6.81 -28.03
N ARG A 246 -22.88 6.69 -29.15
CA ARG A 246 -22.30 6.79 -30.49
C ARG A 246 -21.72 8.15 -30.80
N TYR A 247 -22.27 9.23 -30.24
CA TYR A 247 -21.74 10.56 -30.44
C TYR A 247 -20.25 10.64 -30.07
N VAL A 248 -19.86 10.09 -28.92
CA VAL A 248 -18.45 10.06 -28.49
C VAL A 248 -17.62 9.16 -29.42
N LEU A 249 -18.12 7.96 -29.73
CA LEU A 249 -17.39 7.04 -30.61
C LEU A 249 -17.14 7.63 -32.01
N ASP A 250 -18.15 8.25 -32.60
CA ASP A 250 -18.09 8.79 -33.95
C ASP A 250 -17.25 10.08 -33.99
N SER A 251 -17.30 10.89 -32.92
CA SER A 251 -16.60 12.18 -32.86
C SER A 251 -15.11 12.04 -32.51
N ALA A 252 -14.76 11.08 -31.65
CA ALA A 252 -13.40 10.94 -31.11
C ALA A 252 -12.68 9.63 -31.50
N TYR A 253 -13.42 8.55 -31.83
CA TYR A 253 -12.84 7.20 -31.96
C TYR A 253 -13.20 6.46 -33.26
N GLN A 254 -13.72 7.16 -34.27
CA GLN A 254 -14.07 6.59 -35.58
C GLN A 254 -15.00 5.36 -35.46
N GLY A 255 -15.93 5.40 -34.52
CA GLY A 255 -16.89 4.33 -34.25
C GLY A 255 -16.34 3.14 -33.44
N SER A 256 -15.07 3.20 -33.01
CA SER A 256 -14.44 2.17 -32.17
C SER A 256 -14.60 2.48 -30.69
N HIS A 257 -14.60 1.44 -29.85
CA HIS A 257 -14.60 1.63 -28.40
C HIS A 257 -13.30 2.33 -27.95
N PRO A 258 -13.36 3.31 -27.03
CA PRO A 258 -12.18 3.98 -26.50
C PRO A 258 -11.23 2.98 -25.84
N ARG A 259 -9.92 3.17 -26.02
CA ARG A 259 -8.89 2.41 -25.32
C ARG A 259 -8.24 3.30 -24.30
N LEU A 260 -7.90 2.73 -23.16
CA LEU A 260 -7.20 3.40 -22.08
C LEU A 260 -6.03 2.51 -21.65
N SER A 261 -4.83 3.06 -21.72
CA SER A 261 -3.62 2.42 -21.21
C SER A 261 -3.50 2.62 -19.71
N TYR A 262 -2.75 1.74 -19.03
CA TYR A 262 -2.54 1.86 -17.59
C TYR A 262 -1.84 3.17 -17.20
N ASP A 263 -0.93 3.68 -18.04
CA ASP A 263 -0.20 4.91 -17.78
C ASP A 263 -1.10 6.16 -17.79
N GLU A 264 -2.21 6.13 -18.53
CA GLU A 264 -3.20 7.22 -18.57
C GLU A 264 -4.10 7.26 -17.33
N ILE A 265 -4.25 6.14 -16.61
CA ILE A 265 -5.16 6.03 -15.45
C ILE A 265 -4.45 5.80 -14.10
N LYS A 266 -3.15 5.47 -14.09
CA LYS A 266 -2.41 5.28 -12.84
C LYS A 266 -2.34 6.59 -12.02
N LEU A 267 -2.13 6.45 -10.72
CA LEU A 267 -1.89 7.61 -9.87
C LEU A 267 -0.49 8.12 -10.16
N ASP A 268 -0.37 9.42 -10.35
CA ASP A 268 0.93 10.05 -10.50
C ASP A 268 1.59 10.16 -9.13
N ARG A 269 2.83 9.67 -9.01
CA ARG A 269 3.66 9.79 -7.80
C ARG A 269 4.31 11.16 -7.66
N THR A 270 4.44 11.89 -8.77
CA THR A 270 5.16 13.18 -8.83
C THR A 270 4.68 14.18 -7.77
N PRO A 271 3.35 14.33 -7.52
CA PRO A 271 2.86 15.18 -6.46
C PRO A 271 3.34 14.82 -5.06
N LEU A 272 3.78 13.57 -4.80
CA LEU A 272 4.33 13.17 -3.50
C LEU A 272 5.86 13.23 -3.44
N LEU A 273 6.55 13.37 -4.58
CA LEU A 273 8.02 13.46 -4.60
C LEU A 273 8.56 14.75 -3.96
N THR A 274 7.72 15.75 -3.74
CA THR A 274 8.09 16.99 -3.04
C THR A 274 7.59 17.06 -1.59
N ASP A 275 6.85 16.05 -1.11
CA ASP A 275 6.45 15.95 0.30
C ASP A 275 7.70 15.84 1.18
N ARG A 276 7.78 16.72 2.20
CA ARG A 276 8.96 16.89 3.07
C ARG A 276 9.34 15.67 3.90
N HIS A 277 8.46 14.68 3.97
CA HIS A 277 8.64 13.45 4.74
C HIS A 277 8.58 12.22 3.84
N ARG A 278 8.13 12.32 2.60
CA ARG A 278 8.05 11.17 1.69
C ARG A 278 9.45 10.63 1.39
N PRO A 279 9.77 9.37 1.77
CA PRO A 279 11.06 8.77 1.44
C PRO A 279 11.31 8.76 -0.06
N GLN A 280 12.53 9.10 -0.45
CA GLN A 280 12.96 9.24 -1.84
C GLN A 280 13.80 8.06 -2.32
N TYR A 281 14.47 7.34 -1.42
CA TYR A 281 15.25 6.16 -1.79
C TYR A 281 14.88 4.90 -0.98
N HIS A 282 13.71 4.93 -0.35
CA HIS A 282 13.00 3.76 0.15
C HIS A 282 11.77 3.49 -0.72
N VAL A 283 11.55 2.23 -1.08
CA VAL A 283 10.42 1.83 -1.94
C VAL A 283 9.08 2.15 -1.27
N SER A 284 8.12 2.64 -2.05
CA SER A 284 6.81 3.08 -1.54
C SER A 284 5.82 3.25 -2.70
N PRO A 285 4.51 2.96 -2.51
CA PRO A 285 3.53 2.97 -3.59
C PRO A 285 3.31 4.38 -4.11
N ALA A 286 2.96 4.56 -5.37
CA ALA A 286 2.75 5.89 -5.96
C ALA A 286 1.88 6.83 -5.08
N ALA A 287 0.89 6.27 -4.37
CA ALA A 287 0.17 6.90 -3.26
C ALA A 287 -0.45 5.81 -2.37
N HIS A 288 -1.17 6.21 -1.34
CA HIS A 288 -1.99 5.36 -0.47
C HIS A 288 -1.17 4.46 0.48
N TRP A 289 -1.79 3.37 0.95
CA TRP A 289 -1.24 2.52 2.00
C TRP A 289 -0.53 1.31 1.42
N MET A 290 0.60 0.93 2.04
CA MET A 290 1.25 -0.36 1.82
C MET A 290 1.59 -1.07 3.12
N ASN A 291 1.77 -2.40 3.08
CA ASN A 291 2.48 -3.16 4.11
C ASN A 291 3.84 -3.68 3.60
N GLU A 292 4.35 -4.78 4.17
CA GLU A 292 5.62 -5.41 3.79
C GLU A 292 5.81 -5.62 2.27
N PRO A 293 6.96 -5.21 1.74
CA PRO A 293 7.50 -5.76 0.51
C PRO A 293 7.78 -7.25 0.68
N HIS A 294 7.28 -8.06 -0.25
CA HIS A 294 7.40 -9.51 -0.19
C HIS A 294 7.46 -10.15 -1.58
N ALA A 295 7.60 -11.48 -1.59
CA ALA A 295 7.71 -12.29 -2.80
C ALA A 295 8.81 -11.82 -3.79
N PRO A 296 10.03 -11.48 -3.32
CA PRO A 296 11.10 -11.06 -4.21
C PRO A 296 11.51 -12.19 -5.17
N ILE A 297 11.64 -11.89 -6.46
CA ILE A 297 12.05 -12.86 -7.48
C ILE A 297 12.82 -12.17 -8.61
N TYR A 298 13.85 -12.84 -9.15
CA TYR A 298 14.60 -12.32 -10.29
C TYR A 298 14.26 -13.10 -11.55
N PHE A 299 13.67 -12.44 -12.55
CA PHE A 299 13.25 -13.09 -13.78
C PHE A 299 13.59 -12.23 -14.99
N ASP A 300 14.11 -12.87 -16.04
CA ASP A 300 14.39 -12.27 -17.36
C ASP A 300 15.00 -10.85 -17.31
N GLY A 301 16.08 -10.70 -16.53
CA GLY A 301 16.82 -9.43 -16.42
C GLY A 301 16.38 -8.50 -15.29
N HIS A 302 15.30 -8.82 -14.57
CA HIS A 302 14.67 -7.92 -13.61
C HIS A 302 14.45 -8.55 -12.24
N TYR A 303 14.63 -7.75 -11.19
CA TYR A 303 14.11 -8.02 -9.85
C TYR A 303 12.68 -7.54 -9.77
N HIS A 304 11.77 -8.41 -9.36
CA HIS A 304 10.40 -8.08 -9.01
C HIS A 304 10.24 -8.11 -7.50
N LEU A 305 9.51 -7.13 -6.98
CA LEU A 305 9.15 -7.03 -5.58
C LEU A 305 7.67 -6.65 -5.50
N PHE A 306 6.91 -7.41 -4.72
CA PHE A 306 5.48 -7.17 -4.50
C PHE A 306 5.27 -6.59 -3.10
N TYR A 307 4.09 -6.09 -2.81
CA TYR A 307 3.77 -5.55 -1.48
C TYR A 307 2.26 -5.54 -1.26
N GLN A 308 1.81 -5.70 -0.01
CA GLN A 308 0.40 -5.50 0.29
C GLN A 308 0.04 -4.03 0.05
N HIS A 309 -1.10 -3.78 -0.58
CA HIS A 309 -1.51 -2.44 -0.99
C HIS A 309 -3.01 -2.25 -0.84
N ASN A 310 -3.43 -1.10 -0.29
CA ASN A 310 -4.79 -0.62 -0.44
C ASN A 310 -4.82 0.52 -1.47
N PRO A 311 -5.40 0.31 -2.65
CA PRO A 311 -5.42 1.31 -3.69
C PRO A 311 -6.52 2.37 -3.52
N LEU A 312 -7.30 2.32 -2.43
CA LEU A 312 -8.42 3.23 -2.15
C LEU A 312 -8.11 4.28 -1.07
N GLY A 313 -6.87 4.41 -0.63
CA GLY A 313 -6.47 5.47 0.30
C GLY A 313 -5.40 5.03 1.30
N PRO A 314 -4.84 5.97 2.08
CA PRO A 314 -3.73 5.70 3.01
C PRO A 314 -4.22 5.06 4.32
N PHE A 315 -4.96 3.95 4.23
CA PHE A 315 -5.46 3.15 5.35
C PHE A 315 -5.51 1.66 5.03
N PHE A 316 -5.43 0.79 6.04
CA PHE A 316 -5.63 -0.66 5.89
C PHE A 316 -7.10 -1.00 5.64
N HIS A 317 -7.41 -1.71 4.55
CA HIS A 317 -8.74 -2.29 4.31
C HIS A 317 -8.70 -3.42 3.27
N GLN A 318 -8.85 -3.10 1.98
CA GLN A 318 -9.00 -4.09 0.90
C GLN A 318 -7.66 -4.41 0.24
N ILE A 319 -7.05 -5.50 0.69
CA ILE A 319 -5.66 -5.83 0.36
C ILE A 319 -5.51 -6.41 -1.05
N HIS A 320 -4.65 -5.77 -1.82
CA HIS A 320 -4.14 -6.15 -3.13
C HIS A 320 -2.63 -6.39 -3.05
N TRP A 321 -2.02 -6.93 -4.11
CA TRP A 321 -0.57 -6.93 -4.28
C TRP A 321 -0.13 -5.86 -5.29
N GLY A 322 0.55 -4.82 -4.81
CA GLY A 322 1.29 -3.92 -5.68
C GLY A 322 2.55 -4.57 -6.25
N HIS A 323 3.18 -3.92 -7.25
CA HIS A 323 4.29 -4.51 -8.00
C HIS A 323 5.32 -3.46 -8.41
N TRP A 324 6.57 -3.70 -8.02
CA TRP A 324 7.73 -2.97 -8.52
C TRP A 324 8.66 -3.88 -9.31
N ILE A 325 9.37 -3.27 -10.25
CA ILE A 325 10.44 -3.92 -11.00
C ILE A 325 11.70 -3.06 -10.99
N SER A 326 12.86 -3.70 -10.90
CA SER A 326 14.18 -3.05 -10.91
C SER A 326 15.19 -3.90 -11.68
N LYS A 327 16.25 -3.28 -12.21
CA LYS A 327 17.40 -3.99 -12.82
C LYS A 327 18.57 -4.16 -11.86
N ASP A 328 18.57 -3.40 -10.76
CA ASP A 328 19.73 -3.21 -9.88
C ASP A 328 19.37 -3.20 -8.38
N LEU A 329 18.13 -3.54 -8.01
CA LEU A 329 17.56 -3.50 -6.64
C LEU A 329 17.44 -2.09 -6.05
N VAL A 330 17.75 -1.05 -6.82
CA VAL A 330 17.82 0.33 -6.34
C VAL A 330 16.84 1.21 -7.08
N HIS A 331 16.88 1.27 -8.40
CA HIS A 331 15.96 2.09 -9.20
C HIS A 331 14.73 1.26 -9.55
N TRP A 332 13.55 1.72 -9.11
CA TRP A 332 12.31 0.95 -9.21
C TRP A 332 11.30 1.65 -10.11
N ARG A 333 10.51 0.86 -10.83
CA ARG A 333 9.37 1.32 -11.61
C ARG A 333 8.08 0.68 -11.09
N ASP A 334 7.05 1.49 -10.90
CA ASP A 334 5.69 1.02 -10.60
C ASP A 334 5.10 0.25 -11.79
N LEU A 335 4.54 -0.92 -11.51
CA LEU A 335 3.76 -1.73 -12.44
C LEU A 335 2.29 -1.82 -11.98
N PRO A 336 1.36 -2.28 -12.85
CA PRO A 336 0.00 -2.57 -12.44
C PRO A 336 -0.06 -3.51 -11.22
N VAL A 337 -1.12 -3.39 -10.43
CA VAL A 337 -1.42 -4.32 -9.34
C VAL A 337 -1.39 -5.76 -9.87
N ALA A 338 -0.57 -6.60 -9.25
CA ALA A 338 -0.34 -7.98 -9.69
C ALA A 338 -1.51 -8.90 -9.35
N LEU A 339 -2.06 -8.77 -8.14
CA LEU A 339 -3.19 -9.57 -7.66
C LEU A 339 -4.22 -8.67 -6.97
N ALA A 340 -5.50 -8.91 -7.27
CA ALA A 340 -6.63 -8.19 -6.69
C ALA A 340 -7.73 -9.16 -6.21
N PRO A 341 -8.49 -8.81 -5.15
CA PRO A 341 -9.75 -9.49 -4.86
C PRO A 341 -10.68 -9.43 -6.08
N GLU A 342 -11.32 -10.55 -6.40
CA GLU A 342 -12.21 -10.70 -7.56
C GLU A 342 -13.52 -11.39 -7.16
N LYS A 343 -14.49 -11.40 -8.08
CA LYS A 343 -15.73 -12.17 -7.92
C LYS A 343 -15.46 -13.66 -8.15
N ASP A 344 -14.72 -14.27 -7.25
CA ASP A 344 -14.40 -15.69 -7.24
C ASP A 344 -14.72 -16.32 -5.87
N GLN A 345 -14.46 -17.62 -5.72
CA GLN A 345 -14.60 -18.34 -4.44
C GLN A 345 -13.27 -18.45 -3.68
N LEU A 346 -12.16 -18.04 -4.30
CA LEU A 346 -10.83 -18.22 -3.77
C LEU A 346 -10.47 -17.11 -2.79
N ALA A 347 -10.45 -15.86 -3.28
CA ALA A 347 -9.97 -14.70 -2.56
C ALA A 347 -10.85 -13.45 -2.81
N PRO A 348 -12.19 -13.53 -2.63
CA PRO A 348 -13.06 -12.39 -2.88
C PRO A 348 -12.87 -11.25 -1.88
N ASP A 349 -12.26 -11.54 -0.74
CA ASP A 349 -12.23 -10.70 0.45
C ASP A 349 -10.80 -10.20 0.80
N GLY A 350 -9.76 -10.68 0.13
CA GLY A 350 -8.41 -10.16 0.36
C GLY A 350 -7.33 -11.05 -0.22
N ILE A 351 -6.22 -10.44 -0.60
CA ILE A 351 -5.02 -11.14 -1.04
C ILE A 351 -3.88 -10.70 -0.14
N TRP A 352 -3.66 -11.44 0.96
CA TRP A 352 -2.60 -11.15 1.91
C TRP A 352 -1.28 -11.76 1.47
N SER A 353 -0.24 -11.55 2.27
CA SER A 353 1.15 -11.82 1.92
C SER A 353 1.46 -13.28 1.63
N GLY A 354 2.65 -13.46 1.06
CA GLY A 354 3.22 -14.74 0.69
C GLY A 354 4.56 -14.59 0.00
N SER A 355 4.88 -15.46 -0.95
CA SER A 355 6.20 -15.58 -1.57
C SER A 355 6.14 -15.87 -3.06
N ALA A 356 7.29 -15.78 -3.73
CA ALA A 356 7.45 -16.16 -5.12
C ALA A 356 8.47 -17.29 -5.25
N THR A 357 8.29 -18.13 -6.26
CA THR A 357 9.23 -19.18 -6.64
C THR A 357 9.08 -19.51 -8.13
N TYR A 358 9.81 -20.53 -8.60
CA TYR A 358 9.69 -21.03 -9.96
C TYR A 358 8.96 -22.37 -10.00
N ASP A 359 8.15 -22.56 -11.03
CA ASP A 359 7.56 -23.87 -11.33
C ASP A 359 8.56 -24.84 -11.95
N ALA A 360 8.07 -26.01 -12.36
CA ALA A 360 8.88 -27.05 -12.98
C ALA A 360 9.53 -26.61 -14.32
N ASP A 361 8.91 -25.66 -15.02
CA ASP A 361 9.37 -25.10 -16.30
C ASP A 361 10.26 -23.86 -16.11
N GLY A 362 10.50 -23.45 -14.86
CA GLY A 362 11.31 -22.28 -14.54
C GLY A 362 10.55 -20.95 -14.66
N LEU A 363 9.20 -20.98 -14.70
CA LEU A 363 8.38 -19.78 -14.79
C LEU A 363 8.01 -19.24 -13.41
N PRO A 364 7.91 -17.90 -13.25
CA PRO A 364 7.49 -17.28 -12.00
C PRO A 364 6.08 -17.67 -11.56
N VAL A 365 5.96 -17.99 -10.28
CA VAL A 365 4.73 -18.32 -9.57
C VAL A 365 4.68 -17.57 -8.25
N LEU A 366 3.50 -17.04 -7.92
CA LEU A 366 3.21 -16.41 -6.63
C LEU A 366 2.40 -17.35 -5.77
N PHE A 367 2.80 -17.52 -4.51
CA PHE A 367 1.98 -18.12 -3.46
C PHE A 367 1.53 -17.02 -2.52
N PHE A 368 0.25 -17.02 -2.17
CA PHE A 368 -0.35 -15.96 -1.36
C PHE A 368 -1.38 -16.53 -0.41
N THR A 369 -1.77 -15.74 0.58
CA THR A 369 -2.88 -16.10 1.47
C THR A 369 -4.18 -15.53 0.91
N ALA A 370 -5.08 -16.42 0.54
CA ALA A 370 -6.40 -16.09 0.03
C ALA A 370 -7.38 -15.86 1.19
N GLY A 371 -7.97 -14.67 1.24
CA GLY A 371 -9.01 -14.27 2.19
C GLY A 371 -10.41 -14.49 1.63
N ASN A 372 -11.22 -15.28 2.33
CA ASN A 372 -12.63 -15.51 2.03
C ASN A 372 -13.45 -15.57 3.33
N ASP A 373 -14.13 -14.47 3.67
CA ASP A 373 -14.88 -14.32 4.92
C ASP A 373 -16.13 -15.20 4.98
N SER A 374 -16.54 -15.78 3.84
CA SER A 374 -17.62 -16.78 3.78
C SER A 374 -17.13 -18.21 4.03
N ALA A 375 -15.81 -18.44 4.10
CA ALA A 375 -15.20 -19.74 4.38
C ALA A 375 -14.82 -19.92 5.86
N SER A 376 -14.63 -21.17 6.29
CA SER A 376 -14.12 -21.49 7.63
C SER A 376 -13.06 -22.60 7.54
N PRO A 377 -11.77 -22.30 7.79
CA PRO A 377 -11.22 -20.97 8.11
C PRO A 377 -11.27 -20.01 6.90
N ASN A 378 -11.17 -18.70 7.16
CA ASN A 378 -11.21 -17.67 6.11
C ASN A 378 -9.84 -17.42 5.44
N GLN A 379 -8.79 -18.14 5.87
CA GLN A 379 -7.43 -18.04 5.35
C GLN A 379 -7.01 -19.38 4.73
N SER A 380 -6.42 -19.34 3.53
CA SER A 380 -5.87 -20.51 2.85
C SER A 380 -4.68 -20.13 1.96
N VAL A 381 -3.82 -21.08 1.63
CA VAL A 381 -2.72 -20.85 0.68
C VAL A 381 -3.21 -21.08 -0.74
N ALA A 382 -2.98 -20.10 -1.60
CA ALA A 382 -3.33 -20.12 -3.01
C ALA A 382 -2.13 -19.82 -3.89
N LEU A 383 -2.32 -19.94 -5.21
CA LEU A 383 -1.25 -19.79 -6.21
C LEU A 383 -1.72 -19.01 -7.43
N ALA A 384 -0.86 -18.17 -7.98
CA ALA A 384 -1.02 -17.53 -9.28
C ALA A 384 0.19 -17.76 -10.18
N ARG A 385 -0.03 -18.03 -11.47
CA ARG A 385 1.03 -18.23 -12.48
C ARG A 385 1.17 -17.02 -13.37
N SER A 386 2.41 -16.67 -13.70
CA SER A 386 2.66 -15.63 -14.70
C SER A 386 2.16 -16.07 -16.08
N THR A 387 1.76 -15.11 -16.90
CA THR A 387 1.37 -15.35 -18.30
C THR A 387 2.54 -15.23 -19.29
N TYR A 388 3.79 -15.17 -18.80
CA TYR A 388 5.00 -15.02 -19.61
C TYR A 388 5.14 -16.05 -20.74
N SER A 389 4.64 -17.27 -20.52
CA SER A 389 4.63 -18.31 -21.56
C SER A 389 3.83 -17.89 -22.81
N LEU A 390 2.82 -17.05 -22.64
CA LEU A 390 1.90 -16.55 -23.66
C LEU A 390 2.32 -15.20 -24.23
N ASP A 391 2.69 -14.23 -23.39
CA ASP A 391 2.91 -12.84 -23.81
C ASP A 391 4.40 -12.44 -23.95
N LYS A 392 5.32 -13.25 -23.39
CA LYS A 392 6.77 -12.97 -23.34
C LYS A 392 7.10 -11.62 -22.71
N ASN A 393 6.25 -11.12 -21.81
CA ASN A 393 6.45 -9.83 -21.17
C ASN A 393 7.26 -10.00 -19.86
N PRO A 394 8.54 -9.59 -19.81
CA PRO A 394 9.36 -9.71 -18.61
C PRO A 394 8.88 -8.84 -17.46
N ASP A 395 7.95 -7.90 -17.68
CA ASP A 395 7.37 -7.10 -16.60
C ASP A 395 6.42 -7.92 -15.71
N LEU A 396 5.93 -9.08 -16.16
CA LEU A 396 5.01 -9.95 -15.41
C LEU A 396 3.75 -9.23 -14.91
N VAL A 397 3.12 -8.42 -15.76
CA VAL A 397 1.95 -7.58 -15.39
C VAL A 397 0.61 -8.33 -15.40
N GLN A 398 0.61 -9.62 -15.72
CA GLN A 398 -0.59 -10.46 -15.83
C GLN A 398 -0.38 -11.82 -15.18
N TRP A 399 -1.28 -12.17 -14.26
CA TRP A 399 -1.24 -13.38 -13.45
C TRP A 399 -2.57 -14.13 -13.50
N VAL A 400 -2.51 -15.46 -13.56
CA VAL A 400 -3.70 -16.33 -13.54
C VAL A 400 -3.73 -17.10 -12.23
N LYS A 401 -4.71 -16.80 -11.38
CA LYS A 401 -4.97 -17.54 -10.14
C LYS A 401 -5.40 -18.98 -10.47
N HIS A 402 -4.85 -19.95 -9.75
CA HIS A 402 -5.44 -21.29 -9.71
C HIS A 402 -6.82 -21.16 -9.04
N PRO A 403 -7.89 -21.79 -9.55
CA PRO A 403 -9.25 -21.53 -9.06
C PRO A 403 -9.54 -22.01 -7.64
N GLU A 404 -8.76 -22.95 -7.11
CA GLU A 404 -8.98 -23.59 -5.81
C GLU A 404 -7.82 -23.32 -4.83
N PRO A 405 -8.05 -23.35 -3.51
CA PRO A 405 -6.97 -23.26 -2.55
C PRO A 405 -6.08 -24.52 -2.59
N LEU A 406 -4.77 -24.34 -2.42
CA LEU A 406 -3.79 -25.42 -2.40
C LEU A 406 -3.63 -26.04 -1.02
N ILE A 407 -3.66 -25.21 0.03
CA ILE A 407 -3.56 -25.65 1.42
C ILE A 407 -4.69 -25.00 2.22
N VAL A 408 -5.60 -25.83 2.69
CA VAL A 408 -6.67 -25.44 3.62
C VAL A 408 -6.33 -26.00 5.00
N GLN A 409 -6.26 -25.12 6.00
CA GLN A 409 -5.95 -25.51 7.37
C GLN A 409 -7.04 -26.45 7.91
N LYS A 410 -6.62 -27.56 8.51
CA LYS A 410 -7.50 -28.52 9.21
C LYS A 410 -7.34 -28.37 10.71
N LYS A 411 -8.37 -28.74 11.47
CA LYS A 411 -8.24 -28.83 12.95
C LYS A 411 -7.08 -29.75 13.32
N GLY A 412 -6.24 -29.31 14.26
CA GLY A 412 -4.99 -29.98 14.63
C GLY A 412 -3.77 -29.56 13.80
N MET A 413 -3.93 -28.68 12.81
CA MET A 413 -2.82 -28.01 12.11
C MET A 413 -2.65 -26.59 12.65
N GLY A 414 -1.85 -26.46 13.71
CA GLY A 414 -1.63 -25.17 14.37
C GLY A 414 -2.91 -24.56 14.95
N ALA A 415 -2.87 -23.25 15.17
CA ALA A 415 -3.96 -22.45 15.72
C ALA A 415 -5.03 -22.21 14.65
N PHE A 416 -6.19 -22.84 14.82
CA PHE A 416 -7.23 -22.83 13.79
C PHE A 416 -7.81 -21.42 13.58
N GLY A 417 -7.73 -20.92 12.34
CA GLY A 417 -8.13 -19.56 11.96
C GLY A 417 -6.94 -18.62 11.68
N ASP A 418 -5.75 -18.94 12.19
CA ASP A 418 -4.51 -18.21 11.93
C ASP A 418 -3.60 -19.07 11.05
N PHE A 419 -3.61 -18.81 9.74
CA PHE A 419 -2.92 -19.60 8.73
C PHE A 419 -2.60 -18.77 7.48
N ARG A 420 -1.42 -18.15 7.46
CA ARG A 420 -1.06 -17.15 6.43
C ARG A 420 0.43 -17.08 6.13
N ASP A 421 0.75 -16.27 5.14
CA ASP A 421 2.10 -15.89 4.69
C ASP A 421 2.96 -17.07 4.23
N PRO A 422 2.56 -17.78 3.15
CA PRO A 422 3.33 -18.91 2.66
C PRO A 422 4.72 -18.48 2.15
N PHE A 423 5.78 -19.09 2.67
CA PHE A 423 7.14 -19.00 2.12
C PHE A 423 7.54 -20.30 1.42
N VAL A 424 7.68 -20.27 0.10
CA VAL A 424 7.88 -21.45 -0.74
C VAL A 424 9.26 -21.47 -1.38
N TRP A 425 9.97 -22.59 -1.23
CA TRP A 425 11.25 -22.82 -1.90
C TRP A 425 11.30 -24.20 -2.54
N LYS A 426 12.27 -24.38 -3.45
CA LYS A 426 12.54 -25.66 -4.10
C LYS A 426 13.91 -26.15 -3.67
N ASP A 427 13.99 -27.43 -3.32
CA ASP A 427 15.22 -28.08 -2.88
C ASP A 427 15.19 -29.56 -3.30
N ASP A 428 16.30 -30.05 -3.87
CA ASP A 428 16.45 -31.42 -4.37
C ASP A 428 15.28 -31.92 -5.28
N GLY A 429 14.64 -31.01 -6.01
CA GLY A 429 13.53 -31.32 -6.93
C GLY A 429 12.13 -31.36 -6.29
N GLU A 430 12.03 -31.20 -4.97
CA GLU A 430 10.79 -31.07 -4.21
C GLU A 430 10.54 -29.60 -3.82
N TRP A 431 9.28 -29.21 -3.68
CA TRP A 431 8.88 -27.90 -3.15
C TRP A 431 8.50 -28.03 -1.68
N PHE A 432 8.89 -27.04 -0.90
CA PHE A 432 8.58 -26.93 0.52
C PHE A 432 7.91 -25.59 0.77
N ALA A 433 7.04 -25.55 1.78
CA ALA A 433 6.39 -24.32 2.21
C ALA A 433 6.43 -24.19 3.73
N LEU A 434 6.65 -22.97 4.22
CA LEU A 434 6.30 -22.56 5.57
C LEU A 434 5.01 -21.75 5.52
N VAL A 435 4.15 -21.90 6.54
CA VAL A 435 2.96 -21.06 6.73
C VAL A 435 2.93 -20.62 8.19
N GLY A 436 2.76 -19.31 8.41
CA GLY A 436 2.64 -18.71 9.74
C GLY A 436 1.36 -19.15 10.44
N SER A 437 1.48 -19.52 11.71
CA SER A 437 0.37 -19.93 12.59
C SER A 437 0.83 -19.86 14.06
N GLY A 438 0.09 -20.52 14.95
CA GLY A 438 0.51 -20.83 16.31
C GLY A 438 0.33 -22.31 16.63
N ILE A 439 0.75 -22.72 17.81
CA ILE A 439 0.37 -23.99 18.44
C ILE A 439 -0.44 -23.62 19.69
N GLU A 440 -1.67 -24.14 19.78
CA GLU A 440 -2.58 -23.83 20.88
C GLU A 440 -1.93 -24.10 22.24
N GLY A 441 -1.80 -23.05 23.05
CA GLY A 441 -1.21 -23.11 24.40
C GLY A 441 0.32 -23.12 24.45
N GLU A 442 1.02 -23.10 23.31
CA GLU A 442 2.50 -23.14 23.27
C GLU A 442 3.15 -21.89 22.66
N GLY A 443 2.54 -21.26 21.65
CA GLY A 443 3.03 -20.01 21.04
C GLY A 443 3.06 -20.04 19.51
N GLY A 444 3.58 -18.97 18.91
CA GLY A 444 3.70 -18.82 17.45
C GLY A 444 4.52 -19.94 16.81
N ALA A 445 4.23 -20.28 15.56
CA ALA A 445 4.87 -21.38 14.85
C ALA A 445 4.92 -21.19 13.33
N ALA A 446 5.95 -21.77 12.71
CA ALA A 446 6.06 -21.92 11.27
C ALA A 446 5.70 -23.37 10.89
N LEU A 447 4.56 -23.57 10.22
CA LEU A 447 4.05 -24.87 9.81
C LEU A 447 4.68 -25.31 8.50
N ALA A 448 5.19 -26.55 8.44
CA ALA A 448 5.94 -27.04 7.29
C ALA A 448 5.10 -27.97 6.40
N PHE A 449 5.28 -27.81 5.08
CA PHE A 449 4.64 -28.63 4.06
C PHE A 449 5.63 -29.04 2.97
N SER A 450 5.40 -30.16 2.30
CA SER A 450 6.14 -30.56 1.10
C SER A 450 5.23 -30.98 -0.04
N SER A 451 5.70 -30.79 -1.28
CA SER A 451 4.95 -31.08 -2.51
C SER A 451 5.88 -31.46 -3.66
N GLN A 452 5.46 -32.42 -4.48
CA GLN A 452 6.16 -32.85 -5.69
C GLN A 452 5.72 -32.11 -6.95
N ASP A 453 4.63 -31.34 -6.88
CA ASP A 453 3.98 -30.74 -8.05
C ASP A 453 3.45 -29.32 -7.81
N MET A 454 3.71 -28.74 -6.62
CA MET A 454 3.21 -27.45 -6.14
C MET A 454 1.69 -27.39 -5.89
N MET A 455 0.96 -28.45 -6.25
CA MET A 455 -0.50 -28.48 -6.19
C MET A 455 -0.96 -29.26 -4.95
N ASN A 456 -0.33 -30.40 -4.70
CA ASN A 456 -0.67 -31.32 -3.62
C ASN A 456 0.35 -31.21 -2.49
N TRP A 457 -0.10 -30.68 -1.35
CA TRP A 457 0.78 -30.40 -0.20
C TRP A 457 0.53 -31.38 0.96
N THR A 458 1.63 -31.90 1.51
CA THR A 458 1.62 -32.77 2.69
C THR A 458 2.12 -32.01 3.91
N TYR A 459 1.28 -31.87 4.93
CA TYR A 459 1.67 -31.29 6.22
C TYR A 459 2.69 -32.17 6.94
N LYS A 460 3.78 -31.57 7.43
CA LYS A 460 4.90 -32.25 8.11
C LYS A 460 5.01 -31.95 9.61
N GLY A 461 4.15 -31.07 10.13
CA GLY A 461 4.28 -30.55 11.50
C GLY A 461 4.85 -29.13 11.51
N PRO A 462 5.08 -28.54 12.69
CA PRO A 462 5.83 -27.29 12.80
C PRO A 462 7.30 -27.52 12.42
N LEU A 463 7.82 -26.68 11.52
CA LEU A 463 9.27 -26.56 11.31
C LEU A 463 9.93 -26.12 12.63
N PHE A 464 9.34 -25.10 13.24
CA PHE A 464 9.78 -24.49 14.49
C PHE A 464 8.61 -23.80 15.18
N LYS A 465 8.72 -23.61 16.50
CA LYS A 465 7.72 -22.97 17.34
C LYS A 465 8.36 -22.20 18.48
N ALA A 466 7.65 -21.19 18.98
CA ALA A 466 8.03 -20.46 20.18
C ALA A 466 7.93 -21.34 21.43
N ASP A 467 8.74 -21.02 22.43
CA ASP A 467 8.47 -21.34 23.83
C ASP A 467 7.92 -20.07 24.48
N ILE A 468 6.60 -19.87 24.45
CA ILE A 468 5.98 -18.63 24.97
C ILE A 468 6.08 -18.50 26.49
N ILE A 469 6.39 -19.59 27.20
CA ILE A 469 6.62 -19.54 28.66
C ILE A 469 7.97 -18.87 28.93
N LYS A 470 9.00 -19.23 28.16
CA LYS A 470 10.35 -18.68 28.29
C LYS A 470 10.51 -17.33 27.59
N TYR A 471 9.86 -17.14 26.45
CA TYR A 471 9.95 -15.96 25.58
C TYR A 471 8.55 -15.45 25.21
N PRO A 472 7.82 -14.84 26.17
CA PRO A 472 6.41 -14.45 25.97
C PRO A 472 6.20 -13.43 24.85
N TYR A 473 7.21 -12.61 24.57
CA TYR A 473 7.20 -11.62 23.48
C TYR A 473 7.19 -12.25 22.08
N LEU A 474 7.43 -13.57 21.95
CA LEU A 474 7.27 -14.27 20.66
C LEU A 474 5.81 -14.58 20.30
N GLY A 475 4.86 -14.18 21.14
CA GLY A 475 3.45 -14.14 20.81
C GLY A 475 2.79 -15.51 20.58
N PRO A 476 1.44 -15.53 20.49
CA PRO A 476 0.70 -16.75 20.18
C PRO A 476 0.76 -17.16 18.71
N ILE A 477 1.03 -16.22 17.78
CA ILE A 477 1.00 -16.44 16.33
C ILE A 477 2.27 -15.84 15.71
N TRP A 478 2.80 -16.48 14.66
CA TRP A 478 3.85 -15.94 13.81
C TRP A 478 3.31 -15.63 12.41
N GLU A 479 3.76 -14.50 11.87
CA GLU A 479 3.59 -14.06 10.48
C GLU A 479 4.91 -14.17 9.73
N LEU A 480 4.80 -14.25 8.41
CA LEU A 480 5.92 -14.13 7.46
C LEU A 480 7.15 -14.99 7.83
N PRO A 481 7.01 -16.32 8.02
CA PRO A 481 8.16 -17.17 8.27
C PRO A 481 9.06 -17.25 7.03
N VAL A 482 10.35 -16.90 7.15
CA VAL A 482 11.32 -16.93 6.03
C VAL A 482 12.50 -17.82 6.40
N LEU A 483 12.93 -18.69 5.49
CA LEU A 483 14.08 -19.58 5.68
C LEU A 483 15.11 -19.37 4.56
N LEU A 484 16.31 -18.88 4.91
CA LEU A 484 17.39 -18.61 3.96
C LEU A 484 18.65 -19.42 4.30
N PRO A 485 19.39 -19.94 3.30
CA PRO A 485 20.68 -20.59 3.54
C PRO A 485 21.74 -19.55 3.96
N LEU A 486 22.57 -19.84 4.96
CA LEU A 486 23.65 -18.94 5.43
C LEU A 486 25.06 -19.44 5.11
N GLY A 487 25.20 -20.54 4.37
CA GLY A 487 26.50 -21.15 4.08
C GLY A 487 26.93 -22.14 5.16
N SER A 488 28.24 -22.28 5.38
CA SER A 488 28.78 -23.21 6.38
C SER A 488 29.54 -22.46 7.47
N ASP A 489 29.40 -22.91 8.72
CA ASP A 489 30.22 -22.41 9.82
C ASP A 489 31.68 -22.90 9.71
N LYS A 490 32.54 -22.44 10.63
CA LYS A 490 33.96 -22.85 10.71
C LYS A 490 34.15 -24.34 10.94
N GLN A 491 33.13 -25.05 11.41
CA GLN A 491 33.12 -26.50 11.61
C GLN A 491 32.59 -27.26 10.38
N GLY A 492 32.24 -26.55 9.31
CA GLY A 492 31.72 -27.13 8.07
C GLY A 492 30.25 -27.55 8.13
N LYS A 493 29.49 -27.09 9.14
CA LYS A 493 28.04 -27.37 9.22
C LYS A 493 27.26 -26.34 8.42
N HIS A 494 26.34 -26.81 7.58
CA HIS A 494 25.44 -25.96 6.82
C HIS A 494 24.44 -25.25 7.74
N LYS A 495 24.38 -23.93 7.66
CA LYS A 495 23.52 -23.07 8.47
C LYS A 495 22.40 -22.46 7.65
N HIS A 496 21.30 -22.18 8.33
CA HIS A 496 20.14 -21.47 7.81
C HIS A 496 19.75 -20.37 8.79
N LEU A 497 19.17 -19.30 8.24
CA LEU A 497 18.51 -18.22 8.96
C LEU A 497 17.00 -18.46 8.90
N LEU A 498 16.37 -18.60 10.07
CA LEU A 498 14.91 -18.55 10.19
C LEU A 498 14.51 -17.17 10.73
N LEU A 499 13.62 -16.47 10.05
CA LEU A 499 13.05 -15.17 10.44
C LEU A 499 11.54 -15.31 10.61
N VAL A 500 10.97 -14.60 11.58
CA VAL A 500 9.52 -14.54 11.84
C VAL A 500 9.12 -13.18 12.40
N SER A 501 7.85 -12.80 12.23
CA SER A 501 7.24 -11.69 12.97
C SER A 501 6.14 -12.17 13.93
N PRO A 502 6.33 -12.05 15.25
CA PRO A 502 5.29 -12.35 16.23
C PRO A 502 4.10 -11.39 16.16
N VAL A 503 2.90 -11.92 16.34
CA VAL A 503 1.67 -11.13 16.49
C VAL A 503 0.72 -11.72 17.53
N GLY A 504 -0.27 -10.91 17.92
CA GLY A 504 -1.27 -11.28 18.91
C GLY A 504 -0.92 -10.81 20.31
N GLN A 505 -1.71 -11.26 21.30
CA GLN A 505 -1.59 -10.76 22.66
C GLN A 505 -0.20 -11.02 23.26
N GLY A 506 0.46 -9.96 23.72
CA GLY A 506 1.78 -10.03 24.37
C GLY A 506 2.96 -10.20 23.40
N ALA A 507 2.69 -10.28 22.09
CA ALA A 507 3.73 -10.29 21.07
C ALA A 507 4.43 -8.94 20.96
N ASP A 508 5.74 -9.00 20.78
CA ASP A 508 6.54 -7.87 20.32
C ASP A 508 6.65 -7.97 18.80
N VAL A 509 6.11 -6.99 18.08
CA VAL A 509 5.95 -7.06 16.63
C VAL A 509 7.24 -6.56 15.98
N GLU A 510 8.22 -7.45 15.93
CA GLU A 510 9.54 -7.22 15.35
C GLU A 510 9.95 -8.38 14.44
N VAL A 511 11.12 -8.28 13.80
CA VAL A 511 11.76 -9.43 13.15
C VAL A 511 12.72 -10.12 14.10
N PHE A 512 12.30 -11.29 14.58
CA PHE A 512 13.15 -12.21 15.33
C PHE A 512 13.77 -13.25 14.41
N TYR A 513 14.97 -13.69 14.77
CA TYR A 513 15.68 -14.71 14.02
C TYR A 513 16.40 -15.74 14.89
N TRP A 514 16.69 -16.87 14.23
CA TRP A 514 17.62 -17.89 14.72
C TRP A 514 18.56 -18.33 13.60
N ILE A 515 19.80 -18.63 13.97
CA ILE A 515 20.76 -19.36 13.14
C ILE A 515 20.75 -20.83 13.59
N GLY A 516 20.70 -21.76 12.64
CA GLY A 516 20.61 -23.17 12.97
C GLY A 516 20.77 -24.09 11.76
N GLN A 517 20.45 -25.37 11.97
CA GLN A 517 20.49 -26.40 10.93
C GLN A 517 19.07 -26.82 10.56
N LEU A 518 18.84 -27.00 9.26
CA LEU A 518 17.63 -27.63 8.76
C LEU A 518 17.82 -29.15 8.76
N ASP A 519 17.03 -29.86 9.57
CA ASP A 519 16.88 -31.31 9.44
C ASP A 519 15.91 -31.59 8.29
N LYS A 520 16.45 -31.84 7.09
CA LYS A 520 15.65 -32.14 5.89
C LYS A 520 14.83 -33.43 6.03
N GLN A 521 15.24 -34.38 6.86
CA GLN A 521 14.55 -35.67 7.00
C GLN A 521 13.24 -35.51 7.76
N ASN A 522 13.27 -34.76 8.86
CA ASN A 522 12.09 -34.50 9.69
C ASN A 522 11.38 -33.18 9.33
N LEU A 523 11.99 -32.37 8.46
CA LEU A 523 11.59 -31.01 8.14
C LEU A 523 11.38 -30.17 9.39
N SER A 524 12.43 -30.08 10.21
CA SER A 524 12.48 -29.31 11.45
C SER A 524 13.73 -28.45 11.55
N PHE A 525 13.64 -27.33 12.25
CA PHE A 525 14.77 -26.41 12.47
C PHE A 525 15.40 -26.64 13.84
N ILE A 526 16.72 -26.80 13.86
CA ILE A 526 17.52 -26.99 15.08
C ILE A 526 18.35 -25.73 15.30
N PRO A 527 17.94 -24.82 16.20
CA PRO A 527 18.68 -23.58 16.43
C PRO A 527 20.00 -23.86 17.14
N ASP A 528 21.02 -23.06 16.86
CA ASP A 528 22.30 -23.10 17.59
C ASP A 528 22.16 -22.56 19.02
N GLN A 529 21.18 -21.67 19.24
CA GLN A 529 20.84 -21.08 20.53
C GLN A 529 19.32 -21.00 20.66
N GLU A 530 18.79 -21.30 21.84
CA GLU A 530 17.33 -21.24 22.08
C GLU A 530 16.79 -19.81 22.04
N GLU A 531 17.58 -18.83 22.50
CA GLU A 531 17.15 -17.45 22.65
C GLU A 531 17.02 -16.75 21.29
N PRO A 532 15.83 -16.21 20.96
CA PRO A 532 15.64 -15.45 19.74
C PRO A 532 16.52 -14.20 19.72
N GLN A 533 16.95 -13.80 18.53
CA GLN A 533 17.71 -12.57 18.34
C GLN A 533 16.88 -11.58 17.51
N LEU A 534 16.89 -10.31 17.90
CA LEU A 534 16.37 -9.24 17.05
C LEU A 534 17.36 -8.95 15.91
N ILE A 535 16.88 -8.85 14.68
CA ILE A 535 17.74 -8.44 13.54
C ILE A 535 17.98 -6.92 13.55
N ASP A 536 16.95 -6.17 13.92
CA ASP A 536 16.91 -4.71 14.06
C ASP A 536 16.52 -4.37 15.50
N VAL A 537 17.11 -3.32 16.07
CA VAL A 537 16.85 -2.90 17.46
C VAL A 537 16.03 -1.61 17.57
N GLY A 538 15.54 -1.09 16.45
CA GLY A 538 14.46 -0.12 16.43
C GLY A 538 13.15 -0.76 16.90
N ASP A 539 12.24 0.06 17.42
CA ASP A 539 10.96 -0.39 17.97
C ASP A 539 9.84 -0.04 16.98
N PHE A 540 9.08 -1.07 16.61
CA PHE A 540 7.92 -1.14 15.75
C PHE A 540 8.15 -0.56 14.35
N HIS A 541 9.33 -0.76 13.76
CA HIS A 541 9.64 -0.23 12.43
C HIS A 541 10.13 -1.26 11.44
N PHE A 542 11.08 -2.12 11.82
CA PHE A 542 11.59 -3.19 10.94
C PHE A 542 10.76 -4.44 11.17
N THR A 543 9.69 -4.61 10.40
CA THR A 543 8.74 -5.72 10.58
C THR A 543 8.46 -6.42 9.25
N GLY A 544 7.79 -7.57 9.31
CA GLY A 544 7.31 -8.29 8.15
C GLY A 544 8.42 -8.72 7.17
N PRO A 545 9.25 -9.71 7.53
CA PRO A 545 10.41 -10.08 6.75
C PRO A 545 10.01 -10.83 5.48
N SER A 546 10.72 -10.53 4.40
CA SER A 546 10.77 -11.34 3.20
C SER A 546 12.21 -11.46 2.73
N GLY A 547 12.53 -12.45 1.90
CA GLY A 547 13.89 -12.55 1.39
C GLY A 547 14.07 -13.51 0.23
N MET A 548 15.21 -13.37 -0.43
CA MET A 548 15.64 -14.21 -1.54
C MET A 548 17.14 -14.51 -1.47
N VAL A 549 17.54 -15.60 -2.12
CA VAL A 549 18.92 -15.76 -2.57
C VAL A 549 19.00 -15.08 -3.94
N ASP A 550 19.80 -14.02 -4.04
CA ASP A 550 20.02 -13.32 -5.30
C ASP A 550 20.71 -14.26 -6.31
N PRO A 551 20.07 -14.61 -7.44
CA PRO A 551 20.68 -15.55 -8.39
C PRO A 551 21.87 -14.94 -9.13
N LYS A 552 22.07 -13.61 -9.10
CA LYS A 552 23.22 -12.96 -9.74
C LYS A 552 24.48 -13.03 -8.87
N THR A 553 24.35 -12.85 -7.56
CA THR A 553 25.50 -12.74 -6.65
C THR A 553 25.61 -13.89 -5.64
N GLY A 554 24.53 -14.63 -5.41
CA GLY A 554 24.43 -15.63 -4.34
C GLY A 554 24.23 -15.05 -2.94
N ARG A 555 24.08 -13.72 -2.80
CA ARG A 555 23.82 -13.08 -1.50
C ARG A 555 22.38 -13.36 -1.04
N ASN A 556 22.20 -13.48 0.27
CA ASN A 556 20.86 -13.46 0.86
C ASN A 556 20.43 -12.02 1.06
N ILE A 557 19.31 -11.63 0.47
CA ILE A 557 18.76 -10.28 0.56
C ILE A 557 17.43 -10.34 1.30
N ILE A 558 17.28 -9.48 2.31
CA ILE A 558 16.06 -9.32 3.10
C ILE A 558 15.41 -7.99 2.74
N PHE A 559 14.08 -8.00 2.71
CA PHE A 559 13.20 -6.84 2.58
C PHE A 559 12.24 -6.82 3.77
N THR A 560 11.86 -5.62 4.19
CA THR A 560 10.91 -5.39 5.29
C THR A 560 10.05 -4.17 5.02
N ILE A 561 8.92 -4.09 5.71
CA ILE A 561 8.26 -2.79 5.89
C ILE A 561 9.08 -1.96 6.88
N ALA A 562 9.11 -0.66 6.62
CA ALA A 562 9.39 0.39 7.58
C ALA A 562 8.06 1.02 8.05
N GLN A 563 7.52 0.52 9.17
CA GLN A 563 6.21 0.96 9.66
C GLN A 563 6.24 2.45 10.01
N GLY A 564 5.09 3.11 9.84
CA GLY A 564 4.91 4.53 10.07
C GLY A 564 4.28 4.73 11.44
N ASP A 565 4.50 5.89 12.05
CA ASP A 565 3.96 6.23 13.39
C ASP A 565 2.93 7.37 13.32
N ARG A 566 2.49 7.71 12.09
CA ARG A 566 1.56 8.81 11.87
C ARG A 566 0.16 8.46 12.36
N THR A 567 -0.59 9.49 12.73
CA THR A 567 -2.03 9.35 12.96
C THR A 567 -2.78 9.24 11.64
N SER A 568 -3.99 8.67 11.67
CA SER A 568 -4.88 8.61 10.51
C SER A 568 -5.17 10.00 9.91
N GLU A 569 -5.15 11.07 10.72
CA GLU A 569 -5.26 12.44 10.20
C GLU A 569 -4.04 12.85 9.37
N MET A 570 -2.82 12.57 9.86
CA MET A 570 -1.59 12.86 9.14
C MET A 570 -1.44 11.98 7.89
N GLU A 571 -1.86 10.71 7.96
CA GLU A 571 -1.93 9.81 6.80
C GLU A 571 -2.92 10.34 5.76
N TYR A 572 -4.13 10.75 6.17
CA TYR A 572 -5.10 11.39 5.28
C TYR A 572 -4.50 12.59 4.55
N LYS A 573 -3.88 13.51 5.30
CA LYS A 573 -3.28 14.75 4.78
C LYS A 573 -2.03 14.55 3.94
N SER A 574 -1.29 13.47 4.17
CA SER A 574 -0.11 13.13 3.37
C SER A 574 -0.46 12.29 2.14
N GLY A 575 -1.60 11.60 2.14
CA GLY A 575 -2.05 10.73 1.05
C GLY A 575 -1.24 9.44 0.89
N TRP A 576 -0.39 9.10 1.85
CA TRP A 576 0.35 7.85 1.87
C TRP A 576 0.58 7.34 3.29
N ALA A 577 0.78 6.03 3.42
CA ALA A 577 1.15 5.38 4.67
C ALA A 577 2.17 4.28 4.40
N HIS A 578 3.20 4.23 5.26
CA HIS A 578 4.32 3.29 5.25
C HIS A 578 5.23 3.35 4.00
N ASN A 579 6.34 2.62 4.08
CA ASN A 579 7.32 2.38 3.00
C ASN A 579 8.08 1.08 3.30
N GLY A 580 8.88 0.59 2.35
CA GLY A 580 9.86 -0.46 2.64
C GLY A 580 11.07 0.08 3.40
N GLY A 581 11.76 -0.79 4.13
CA GLY A 581 13.14 -0.53 4.57
C GLY A 581 14.13 -0.64 3.41
N LEU A 582 15.40 -0.31 3.64
CA LEU A 582 16.46 -0.61 2.67
C LEU A 582 16.61 -2.13 2.48
N PRO A 583 16.90 -2.62 1.27
CA PRO A 583 17.32 -4.00 1.10
C PRO A 583 18.63 -4.25 1.83
N ILE A 584 18.70 -5.33 2.61
CA ILE A 584 19.89 -5.69 3.38
C ILE A 584 20.43 -7.05 2.94
N SER A 585 21.75 -7.15 2.83
CA SER A 585 22.46 -8.41 2.67
C SER A 585 22.74 -9.02 4.04
N VAL A 586 22.45 -10.31 4.20
CA VAL A 586 22.78 -11.07 5.41
C VAL A 586 23.73 -12.23 5.13
N TYR A 587 24.64 -12.47 6.06
CA TYR A 587 25.67 -13.50 5.91
C TYR A 587 26.10 -14.09 7.26
N LEU A 588 26.68 -15.29 7.26
CA LEU A 588 27.26 -15.88 8.46
C LEU A 588 28.68 -15.31 8.68
N ARG A 589 28.91 -14.70 9.84
CA ARG A 589 30.23 -14.21 10.22
C ARG A 589 31.12 -15.34 10.71
N ASP A 590 32.42 -15.07 10.69
CA ASP A 590 33.46 -15.96 11.20
C ASP A 590 33.33 -16.33 12.68
N ASP A 591 32.69 -15.48 13.48
CA ASP A 591 32.41 -15.72 14.90
C ASP A 591 31.08 -16.44 15.15
N GLY A 592 30.35 -16.79 14.08
CA GLY A 592 29.06 -17.47 14.12
C GLY A 592 27.85 -16.55 14.28
N ARG A 593 28.05 -15.23 14.39
CA ARG A 593 26.95 -14.25 14.45
C ARG A 593 26.41 -13.93 13.06
N LEU A 594 25.21 -13.33 13.01
CA LEU A 594 24.65 -12.77 11.79
C LEU A 594 25.40 -11.49 11.41
N GLY A 595 25.84 -11.41 10.16
CA GLY A 595 26.31 -10.19 9.52
C GLY A 595 25.16 -9.53 8.79
N ILE A 596 25.04 -8.20 8.94
CA ILE A 596 23.96 -7.40 8.34
C ILE A 596 24.58 -6.16 7.72
N GLU A 597 24.37 -5.96 6.42
CA GLU A 597 24.83 -4.78 5.70
C GLU A 597 23.78 -4.33 4.68
N PRO A 598 23.60 -3.01 4.48
CA PRO A 598 22.80 -2.52 3.36
C PRO A 598 23.43 -2.97 2.03
N ILE A 599 22.61 -3.22 1.01
CA ILE A 599 23.16 -3.70 -0.27
C ILE A 599 24.13 -2.67 -0.88
N GLN A 600 25.23 -3.16 -1.44
CA GLN A 600 26.26 -2.31 -2.07
C GLN A 600 25.70 -1.42 -3.18
N GLU A 601 24.67 -1.89 -3.88
CA GLU A 601 24.07 -1.21 -5.02
C GLU A 601 23.55 0.19 -4.67
N LEU A 602 23.17 0.44 -3.41
CA LEU A 602 22.74 1.76 -2.93
C LEU A 602 23.80 2.85 -3.16
N GLN A 603 25.09 2.48 -3.26
CA GLN A 603 26.17 3.42 -3.57
C GLN A 603 25.99 4.09 -4.95
N SER A 604 25.19 3.52 -5.84
CA SER A 604 24.83 4.14 -7.13
C SER A 604 24.03 5.43 -6.98
N LEU A 605 23.39 5.65 -5.82
CA LEU A 605 22.65 6.86 -5.50
C LEU A 605 23.53 7.98 -4.92
N ARG A 606 24.80 7.71 -4.62
CA ARG A 606 25.71 8.73 -4.05
C ARG A 606 25.86 9.90 -5.03
N GLY A 607 25.45 11.07 -4.58
CA GLY A 607 25.70 12.36 -5.19
C GLY A 607 27.02 12.96 -4.71
N ASN A 608 26.99 14.25 -4.36
CA ASN A 608 28.18 14.94 -3.89
C ASN A 608 28.64 14.36 -2.54
N LYS A 609 29.95 14.14 -2.41
CA LYS A 609 30.57 13.88 -1.11
C LYS A 609 30.69 15.23 -0.38
N LEU A 610 29.86 15.43 0.63
CA LEU A 610 29.76 16.68 1.40
C LEU A 610 30.92 16.86 2.38
N LEU A 611 31.37 15.75 2.98
CA LEU A 611 32.45 15.77 3.95
C LEU A 611 33.27 14.48 3.87
N SER A 612 34.57 14.61 4.12
CA SER A 612 35.49 13.49 4.35
C SER A 612 36.60 13.94 5.29
N LEU A 613 36.72 13.28 6.44
CA LEU A 613 37.74 13.58 7.43
C LEU A 613 38.21 12.33 8.16
N HIS A 614 39.41 12.43 8.74
CA HIS A 614 40.08 11.36 9.45
C HIS A 614 40.81 11.92 10.67
N ASP A 615 40.83 11.13 11.74
CA ASP A 615 41.55 11.40 12.99
C ASP A 615 41.34 12.83 13.52
N LYS A 616 40.07 13.20 13.73
CA LYS A 616 39.67 14.51 14.27
C LYS A 616 39.04 14.40 15.65
N LEU A 617 39.37 15.33 16.54
CA LEU A 617 38.68 15.45 17.83
C LEU A 617 37.25 15.94 17.62
N LEU A 618 36.41 15.70 18.63
CA LEU A 618 34.99 16.07 18.62
C LEU A 618 34.73 17.52 18.19
N THR A 619 35.41 18.49 18.82
CA THR A 619 35.21 19.93 18.53
C THR A 619 35.60 20.28 17.10
N GLU A 620 36.76 19.83 16.63
CA GLU A 620 37.21 20.08 15.25
C GLU A 620 36.25 19.44 14.23
N THR A 621 35.72 18.25 14.53
CA THR A 621 34.75 17.57 13.67
C THR A 621 33.46 18.39 13.56
N ASN A 622 32.93 18.85 14.70
CA ASN A 622 31.68 19.60 14.73
C ASN A 622 31.79 21.01 14.12
N GLU A 623 32.98 21.65 14.14
CA GLU A 623 33.23 22.88 13.39
C GLU A 623 33.11 22.66 11.87
N LEU A 624 33.63 21.55 11.36
CA LEU A 624 33.55 21.19 9.95
C LEU A 624 32.14 20.74 9.52
N LEU A 625 31.33 20.22 10.45
CA LEU A 625 29.97 19.78 10.18
C LEU A 625 28.94 20.91 10.11
N GLN A 626 29.25 22.12 10.58
CA GLN A 626 28.27 23.22 10.66
C GLN A 626 27.63 23.59 9.31
N ASP A 627 28.38 23.39 8.22
CA ASP A 627 27.96 23.70 6.87
C ASP A 627 27.34 22.49 6.14
N VAL A 628 27.34 21.30 6.75
CA VAL A 628 26.75 20.09 6.17
C VAL A 628 25.26 20.04 6.50
N GLN A 629 24.42 20.06 5.46
CA GLN A 629 22.97 20.02 5.58
C GLN A 629 22.38 19.03 4.58
N GLY A 630 21.39 18.24 5.00
CA GLY A 630 20.62 17.39 4.09
C GLY A 630 19.55 16.55 4.79
N ASP A 631 18.51 16.19 4.03
CA ASP A 631 17.45 15.27 4.42
C ASP A 631 17.50 13.92 3.65
N MET A 632 18.49 13.78 2.76
CA MET A 632 18.81 12.58 1.98
C MET A 632 20.31 12.34 1.99
N LEU A 633 20.81 11.56 2.95
CA LEU A 633 22.24 11.41 3.22
C LEU A 633 22.63 9.94 3.45
N GLU A 634 23.83 9.59 3.01
CA GLU A 634 24.57 8.42 3.50
C GLU A 634 25.74 8.91 4.35
N ILE A 635 25.91 8.35 5.54
CA ILE A 635 26.97 8.68 6.49
C ILE A 635 27.70 7.40 6.85
N GLN A 636 29.03 7.40 6.72
CA GLN A 636 29.88 6.33 7.24
C GLN A 636 30.82 6.94 8.28
N MET A 637 30.84 6.39 9.49
CA MET A 637 31.68 6.89 10.56
C MET A 637 32.28 5.79 11.42
N GLU A 638 33.48 6.05 11.92
CA GLU A 638 34.13 5.26 12.96
C GLU A 638 34.57 6.19 14.09
N VAL A 639 34.20 5.84 15.32
CA VAL A 639 34.51 6.63 16.52
C VAL A 639 35.20 5.78 17.56
N GLU A 640 36.36 6.26 18.00
CA GLU A 640 37.11 5.75 19.13
C GLU A 640 36.75 6.56 20.38
N SER A 641 36.33 5.89 21.44
CA SER A 641 36.16 6.53 22.75
C SER A 641 37.51 6.78 23.40
N LEU A 642 37.75 8.02 23.87
CA LEU A 642 38.90 8.35 24.72
C LEU A 642 38.48 8.38 26.19
N SER A 643 37.44 9.16 26.51
CA SER A 643 36.83 9.23 27.84
C SER A 643 35.31 9.13 27.84
N ALA A 644 34.66 9.26 26.67
CA ALA A 644 33.21 9.13 26.50
C ALA A 644 32.68 7.74 26.90
N LYS A 645 31.53 7.70 27.56
CA LYS A 645 30.76 6.48 27.87
C LYS A 645 29.55 6.32 26.97
N GLN A 646 29.05 7.43 26.45
CA GLN A 646 28.05 7.47 25.40
C GLN A 646 28.57 8.32 24.25
N LEU A 647 28.40 7.82 23.03
CA LEU A 647 28.84 8.51 21.82
C LEU A 647 27.94 8.18 20.65
N GLY A 648 27.89 9.06 19.67
CA GLY A 648 27.02 8.89 18.51
C GLY A 648 26.92 10.12 17.63
N VAL A 649 25.75 10.29 17.01
CA VAL A 649 25.49 11.37 16.06
C VAL A 649 24.04 11.82 16.17
N LYS A 650 23.84 13.13 16.17
CA LYS A 650 22.54 13.76 16.00
C LYS A 650 22.31 14.03 14.52
N VAL A 651 21.12 13.69 14.07
CA VAL A 651 20.66 13.89 12.70
C VAL A 651 19.36 14.69 12.69
N ARG A 652 19.03 15.26 11.53
CA ARG A 652 17.81 16.06 11.35
C ARG A 652 17.68 17.15 12.41
N ARG A 653 18.81 17.81 12.69
CA ARG A 653 18.94 18.81 13.75
C ARG A 653 18.62 20.20 13.21
N THR A 654 17.79 20.97 13.90
CA THR A 654 17.58 22.40 13.59
C THR A 654 18.78 23.23 14.06
N PRO A 655 19.05 24.42 13.50
CA PRO A 655 20.21 25.23 13.90
C PRO A 655 20.28 25.52 15.41
N ASP A 656 19.13 25.75 16.04
CA ASP A 656 18.96 25.99 17.47
C ASP A 656 18.90 24.73 18.34
N GLY A 657 18.80 23.53 17.73
CA GLY A 657 18.69 22.25 18.44
C GLY A 657 17.32 22.01 19.10
N GLU A 658 16.28 22.73 18.67
CA GLU A 658 14.90 22.47 19.12
C GLU A 658 14.36 21.13 18.60
N GLU A 659 14.62 20.79 17.33
CA GLU A 659 14.39 19.44 16.80
C GLU A 659 15.73 18.74 16.55
N GLU A 660 15.83 17.48 17.00
CA GLU A 660 16.98 16.59 16.77
C GLU A 660 16.57 15.12 16.97
N THR A 661 17.26 14.21 16.28
CA THR A 661 17.21 12.76 16.53
C THR A 661 18.62 12.28 16.85
N LEU A 662 18.84 11.67 18.01
CA LEU A 662 20.17 11.24 18.43
C LEU A 662 20.31 9.72 18.33
N LEU A 663 21.17 9.24 17.43
CA LEU A 663 21.67 7.86 17.43
C LEU A 663 22.88 7.77 18.35
N PHE A 664 22.90 6.83 19.29
CA PHE A 664 24.02 6.69 20.22
C PHE A 664 24.24 5.26 20.69
N TYR A 665 25.48 4.98 21.07
CA TYR A 665 25.89 3.75 21.73
C TYR A 665 26.25 4.03 23.18
N ASP A 666 25.67 3.28 24.11
CA ASP A 666 26.05 3.26 25.51
C ASP A 666 27.02 2.10 25.77
N MET A 667 28.27 2.44 26.11
CA MET A 667 29.32 1.46 26.37
C MET A 667 29.16 0.73 27.71
N ASN A 668 28.45 1.32 28.68
CA ASN A 668 28.25 0.70 29.99
C ASN A 668 27.25 -0.46 29.89
N ASP A 669 26.16 -0.24 29.16
CA ASP A 669 25.08 -1.21 29.03
C ASP A 669 25.15 -2.03 27.72
N SER A 670 26.09 -1.69 26.82
CA SER A 670 26.21 -2.31 25.49
C SER A 670 24.92 -2.18 24.68
N MET A 671 24.38 -0.97 24.62
CA MET A 671 23.09 -0.65 24.00
C MET A 671 23.27 0.30 22.82
N PHE A 672 22.72 -0.07 21.67
CA PHE A 672 22.60 0.83 20.52
C PHE A 672 21.17 1.37 20.46
N SER A 673 21.03 2.69 20.50
CA SER A 673 19.76 3.35 20.76
C SER A 673 19.57 4.59 19.89
N VAL A 674 18.31 5.00 19.76
CA VAL A 674 17.91 6.30 19.22
C VAL A 674 17.02 7.05 20.20
N ASP A 675 17.35 8.31 20.46
CA ASP A 675 16.50 9.24 21.21
C ASP A 675 15.69 10.10 20.24
N ARG A 676 14.37 9.92 20.27
CA ARG A 676 13.37 10.64 19.47
C ARG A 676 12.60 11.69 20.26
N THR A 677 12.97 11.97 21.50
CA THR A 677 12.22 12.89 22.38
C THR A 677 12.12 14.32 21.84
N LYS A 678 13.03 14.71 20.94
CA LYS A 678 13.03 15.99 20.24
C LYS A 678 12.92 15.88 18.72
N THR A 679 12.50 14.73 18.19
CA THR A 679 12.47 14.55 16.72
C THR A 679 11.43 15.41 16.02
N SER A 680 10.33 15.77 16.69
CA SER A 680 9.30 16.62 16.12
C SER A 680 8.60 17.49 17.16
N LEU A 681 8.31 18.73 16.77
CA LEU A 681 7.43 19.66 17.47
C LEU A 681 5.98 19.57 16.98
N HIS A 682 5.69 18.76 15.95
CA HIS A 682 4.34 18.62 15.43
C HIS A 682 3.43 18.01 16.52
N PRO A 683 2.32 18.67 16.89
CA PRO A 683 1.49 18.23 18.01
C PRO A 683 0.79 16.89 17.78
N GLY A 684 0.58 16.52 16.51
CA GLY A 684 0.01 15.23 16.13
C GLY A 684 1.03 14.08 16.03
N GLU A 685 2.33 14.37 16.14
CA GLU A 685 3.38 13.35 15.95
C GLU A 685 3.54 12.46 17.19
N LYS A 686 3.55 11.15 16.96
CA LYS A 686 3.68 10.12 18.00
C LYS A 686 5.10 9.61 18.17
N CYS A 687 5.97 9.76 17.15
CA CYS A 687 7.38 9.41 17.21
C CYS A 687 8.09 10.11 18.38
N ARG A 688 8.23 9.43 19.52
CA ARG A 688 8.83 9.97 20.76
C ARG A 688 9.49 8.86 21.56
N GLY A 689 10.28 9.27 22.56
CA GLY A 689 10.92 8.34 23.49
C GLY A 689 12.26 7.82 22.97
N ILE A 690 12.83 6.89 23.72
CA ILE A 690 14.10 6.24 23.41
C ILE A 690 13.78 4.78 23.09
N GLN A 691 14.31 4.29 21.97
CA GLN A 691 14.27 2.88 21.58
C GLN A 691 15.67 2.38 21.27
N GLY A 692 15.89 1.07 21.34
CA GLY A 692 17.20 0.48 21.13
C GLY A 692 17.28 -0.93 21.68
N GLY A 693 18.46 -1.53 21.52
CA GLY A 693 18.69 -2.91 21.90
C GLY A 693 20.17 -3.24 22.07
N LYS A 694 20.41 -4.45 22.55
CA LYS A 694 21.75 -4.91 22.90
C LYS A 694 22.64 -5.06 21.66
N LEU A 695 23.83 -4.49 21.73
CA LEU A 695 24.89 -4.61 20.73
C LEU A 695 26.24 -4.80 21.42
N GLU A 696 26.87 -5.96 21.23
CA GLU A 696 28.18 -6.26 21.83
C GLU A 696 29.32 -6.02 20.83
N LEU A 697 30.14 -5.00 21.09
CA LEU A 697 31.23 -4.59 20.20
C LEU A 697 32.57 -5.31 20.44
N SER A 698 32.72 -6.14 21.47
CA SER A 698 33.95 -6.92 21.73
C SER A 698 35.25 -6.09 21.69
N GLU A 699 35.25 -4.90 22.29
CA GLU A 699 36.36 -3.93 22.30
C GLU A 699 36.67 -3.25 20.93
N GLU A 700 35.83 -3.43 19.91
CA GLU A 700 35.90 -2.64 18.68
C GLU A 700 35.39 -1.21 18.88
N ASN A 701 35.93 -0.29 18.07
CA ASN A 701 35.36 1.04 17.88
C ASN A 701 33.92 0.94 17.34
N LEU A 702 33.08 1.92 17.67
CA LEU A 702 31.76 2.01 17.06
C LEU A 702 31.92 2.42 15.60
N ARG A 703 31.40 1.60 14.70
CA ARG A 703 31.26 1.89 13.28
C ARG A 703 29.80 1.98 12.93
N LEU A 704 29.37 3.12 12.39
CA LEU A 704 28.00 3.30 11.92
C LEU A 704 27.99 3.57 10.42
N HIS A 705 27.13 2.86 9.71
CA HIS A 705 26.73 3.16 8.34
C HIS A 705 25.27 3.58 8.38
N ILE A 706 24.99 4.85 8.16
CA ILE A 706 23.69 5.47 8.40
C ILE A 706 23.13 5.98 7.08
N TYR A 707 21.84 5.77 6.87
CA TYR A 707 21.06 6.32 5.78
C TYR A 707 19.95 7.19 6.36
N ILE A 708 19.88 8.45 5.94
CA ILE A 708 18.87 9.43 6.32
C ILE A 708 18.03 9.76 5.10
N ASP A 709 16.77 9.36 5.08
CA ASP A 709 15.80 9.81 4.10
C ASP A 709 14.82 10.78 4.78
N ARG A 710 13.92 11.39 4.00
CA ARG A 710 13.04 12.47 4.47
C ARG A 710 12.23 12.15 5.71
N SER A 711 11.85 10.88 5.91
CA SER A 711 11.29 10.42 7.19
C SER A 711 11.84 9.10 7.73
N MET A 712 13.05 8.73 7.29
CA MET A 712 13.70 7.48 7.68
C MET A 712 15.08 7.76 8.23
N VAL A 713 15.46 7.03 9.27
CA VAL A 713 16.83 6.87 9.69
C VAL A 713 17.08 5.38 9.87
N GLU A 714 17.99 4.83 9.08
CA GLU A 714 18.46 3.44 9.23
C GLU A 714 19.96 3.47 9.53
N ALA A 715 20.37 2.79 10.60
CA ALA A 715 21.76 2.76 11.03
C ALA A 715 22.25 1.31 11.24
N TYR A 716 23.36 0.97 10.60
CA TYR A 716 23.97 -0.35 10.64
C TYR A 716 25.26 -0.29 11.46
N ALA A 717 25.25 -0.93 12.63
CA ALA A 717 26.32 -0.84 13.61
C ALA A 717 27.26 -2.06 13.52
N ASN A 718 28.54 -1.81 13.20
CA ASN A 718 29.62 -2.80 13.06
C ASN A 718 29.29 -4.01 12.16
N GLY A 719 28.29 -3.90 11.29
CA GLY A 719 27.77 -5.00 10.49
C GLY A 719 27.11 -6.13 11.31
N LEU A 720 26.59 -5.82 12.51
CA LEU A 720 26.05 -6.78 13.48
C LEU A 720 24.56 -6.60 13.78
N LYS A 721 24.09 -5.34 13.85
CA LYS A 721 22.70 -4.97 14.13
C LYS A 721 22.33 -3.76 13.28
N SER A 722 21.07 -3.72 12.82
CA SER A 722 20.48 -2.49 12.31
C SER A 722 19.63 -1.82 13.39
N LEU A 723 19.36 -0.53 13.22
CA LEU A 723 18.35 0.22 13.94
C LEU A 723 17.59 1.05 12.91
N THR A 724 16.32 0.73 12.73
CA THR A 724 15.40 1.41 11.82
C THR A 724 14.46 2.31 12.60
N THR A 725 14.31 3.56 12.18
CA THR A 725 13.35 4.46 12.83
C THR A 725 12.74 5.51 11.91
N ARG A 726 11.54 5.97 12.28
CA ARG A 726 10.85 7.07 11.62
C ARG A 726 11.17 8.41 12.26
N VAL A 727 11.37 9.40 11.41
CA VAL A 727 11.57 10.79 11.84
C VAL A 727 10.64 11.72 11.06
N TYR A 728 9.89 12.58 11.75
CA TYR A 728 8.98 13.52 11.10
C TYR A 728 9.21 14.96 11.60
N PRO A 729 10.38 15.57 11.36
CA PRO A 729 10.64 16.93 11.80
C PRO A 729 9.59 17.90 11.23
N SER A 730 9.07 18.78 12.07
CA SER A 730 8.05 19.74 11.68
C SER A 730 8.66 20.93 10.93
N ARG A 731 9.92 21.28 11.24
CA ARG A 731 10.62 22.40 10.64
C ARG A 731 11.42 21.98 9.40
N LYS A 732 11.30 22.77 8.32
CA LYS A 732 12.01 22.52 7.05
C LYS A 732 13.54 22.70 7.18
N ASP A 733 14.03 23.38 8.22
CA ASP A 733 15.45 23.64 8.47
C ASP A 733 16.12 22.58 9.38
N ALA A 734 15.41 21.51 9.72
CA ALA A 734 15.92 20.34 10.45
C ALA A 734 16.82 19.45 9.56
N LEU A 735 17.96 20.00 9.14
CA LEU A 735 18.86 19.42 8.13
C LEU A 735 20.29 19.19 8.66
N GLY A 736 20.61 19.66 9.85
CA GLY A 736 21.96 19.62 10.41
C GLY A 736 22.35 18.27 11.01
N LEU A 737 23.65 18.13 11.22
CA LEU A 737 24.31 16.98 11.86
C LEU A 737 25.21 17.46 13.00
N GLU A 738 25.41 16.64 14.03
CA GLU A 738 26.35 16.91 15.12
C GLU A 738 26.90 15.57 15.65
N ILE A 739 28.22 15.37 15.65
CA ILE A 739 28.82 14.25 16.41
C ILE A 739 28.65 14.56 17.89
N TRP A 740 28.24 13.56 18.66
CA TRP A 740 27.91 13.73 20.06
C TRP A 740 28.65 12.72 20.94
N GLY A 741 29.06 13.16 22.12
CA GLY A 741 29.56 12.30 23.18
C GLY A 741 29.52 12.99 24.54
N ASP A 742 29.39 12.21 25.61
CA ASP A 742 29.40 12.69 26.99
C ASP A 742 30.82 12.91 27.58
N GLY A 743 31.84 12.72 26.74
CA GLY A 743 33.25 12.93 27.03
C GLY A 743 34.06 13.08 25.74
N ASP A 744 35.38 12.96 25.85
CA ASP A 744 36.27 13.07 24.69
C ASP A 744 36.21 11.81 23.83
N LEU A 745 36.20 12.03 22.51
CA LEU A 745 36.25 10.99 21.48
C LEU A 745 37.11 11.44 20.31
N LEU A 746 37.60 10.46 19.56
CA LEU A 746 38.31 10.65 18.29
C LEU A 746 37.45 10.09 17.16
N VAL A 747 37.10 10.94 16.20
CA VAL A 747 36.46 10.53 14.95
C VAL A 747 37.55 10.01 14.03
N LYS A 748 37.68 8.68 13.95
CA LYS A 748 38.69 7.99 13.14
C LYS A 748 38.45 8.21 11.65
N SER A 749 37.20 8.12 11.25
CA SER A 749 36.75 8.44 9.89
C SER A 749 35.32 8.97 9.92
N LEU A 750 35.02 9.89 9.01
CA LEU A 750 33.66 10.35 8.72
C LEU A 750 33.58 10.73 7.24
N ASP A 751 32.69 10.06 6.52
CA ASP A 751 32.34 10.37 5.14
C ASP A 751 30.83 10.59 5.02
N ILE A 752 30.43 11.62 4.28
CA ILE A 752 29.02 11.99 4.10
C ILE A 752 28.77 12.24 2.62
N TRP A 753 27.72 11.62 2.07
CA TRP A 753 27.26 11.83 0.70
C TRP A 753 25.80 12.28 0.69
N GLU A 754 25.47 13.15 -0.26
CA GLU A 754 24.08 13.32 -0.70
C GLU A 754 23.59 12.03 -1.37
N MET A 755 22.30 11.73 -1.22
CA MET A 755 21.66 10.59 -1.87
C MET A 755 20.62 11.04 -2.89
N GLN A 756 20.59 10.38 -4.04
CA GLN A 756 19.59 10.60 -5.09
C GLN A 756 18.34 9.77 -4.86
N SER A 757 17.22 10.21 -5.45
CA SER A 757 15.95 9.48 -5.44
C SER A 757 16.04 8.22 -6.30
N ILE A 758 15.28 7.19 -5.93
CA ILE A 758 15.17 5.93 -6.70
C ILE A 758 14.13 5.99 -7.83
N TRP A 759 13.44 7.12 -7.96
CA TRP A 759 12.27 7.33 -8.83
C TRP A 759 12.55 8.14 -10.08
#